data_AF-A0A7X0MIZ3-F1
#
_entry.id   AF-A0A7X0MIZ3-F1
#
_cell.length_a   1.000
_cell.length_b   1.000
_cell.length_c   1.000
_cell.angle_alpha   90.00
_cell.angle_beta   90.00
_cell.angle_gamma   90.00
#
_symmetry.space_group_name_H-M   'P 1'
#
loop_
_entity.id
_entity.type
_entity.pdbx_description
1 polymer ?
#
loop_
_entity_poly.entity_id
_entity_poly.type
_entity_poly.pdbx_seq_one_letter_code
_entity_poly.pdbx_strand_id
1 'polypeptide(L)'
;MNENQHYIFESISQYVKMGFLSKVEIKEAIDDLVMDEDLEDQISSQWITDTIDSEFKILVEQSKLWIHPTDNEKLERVFDKLWTDHKIIALHNAGYTTADGEGEVIEVENKLRSKGQYSEGYCFYHEQDVERVINNGDRRLFLAYQKIENEDDEVTRQIGHQIVEELRASGFQVNWDEKPSSRIEIFDFNWKKIYDENSNVFVHDRAAQPLTKPQSRKFSEIQYLLPADSWARWRDELNKGEFKDEICLFIEGDWETTDLNLDEIKDELGNYVFLILVSGDMKCSNIYCKETDSATGLIILGSLEAENMLVGGQQIYICEDLTVKSCYWGDYNHGDLIVNGAIAIDVFISTDYGFNLKRFKENDRVIVNHFFWDEEEDEFPRWKISGLIKEDCLFEESDVEGELYGWNDWLYRDKMIEHLKAGEPILRQDTQIIEPIVEIPFLFKSEGFNNEDFQRMRQSVLFLDNMPLDENGIKQSEKIEYWRGEIFKRVLVIKDVVCSESIYFQKGTEYAILVNYKEVKPGLIKGLLNKGLSHQLSFACRDLQGDDQEWHIYHPSVAPLKFNELMQDNWKVLLHEFSEMEYYHLQFQEKVTIGKIEHILSLPVVKEKYSGYYNEEEDKLWFGETCYTFRQLHNERGKSRRISIIHDQSTDEEKVYDFYHFDIAKLKSGETVAVLFAQDSDGFEAETYEVSISNIAKFKKALHSFAMLERKIEKLNTEYLEELKESEERRLKAIAKIPLAIPFKTIEFNGYEFTGINLHQANDLLKDLKDLEDKEYLYDVFDNVHFPNDTGNGYFLLADEDVVMPALELDVEAYGLVFDFNILGFIFLKDLTLTSHLKAYDADYSPALIVKGNLSCKNINLSGNIHYVEGAITCEFLYAEYNHGGLYVKGRLTADCVVAEDMPCYFGEIVAGAIVSDYSIYGLDSILDEQGNTQKVLNFYPDTHFLQDVLVPEVLGDETWGLIWPVDIETWITEGKSAIDRGKDLEYRTLTDESIVARFDAIFNHKLLADGPYRIAVDENEYTYTRFDWNGKQYREVAYRNVAYFRHQLRILHSIEEDTYTAYLEYKDRITNVVKMRFSSTLTDTFTSTKAVKHAFYKAEQAFLLKQTEESSK
;
A
#
# COMPACT_ATOMS: atom_id res chain seq x y z
N MET A 1 -43.35 47.11 -39.28
CA MET A 1 -44.57 47.11 -38.45
C MET A 1 -45.53 48.14 -39.03
N ASN A 2 -46.83 47.85 -39.09
CA ASN A 2 -47.86 48.88 -39.29
C ASN A 2 -48.05 49.69 -37.99
N GLU A 3 -48.85 50.76 -37.99
CA GLU A 3 -49.03 51.63 -36.80
C GLU A 3 -49.52 50.86 -35.57
N ASN A 4 -50.45 49.91 -35.75
CA ASN A 4 -50.99 49.09 -34.66
C ASN A 4 -49.95 48.09 -34.11
N GLN A 5 -49.17 47.46 -34.97
CA GLN A 5 -48.04 46.62 -34.57
C GLN A 5 -46.95 47.43 -33.88
N HIS A 6 -46.75 48.70 -34.24
CA HIS A 6 -45.79 49.56 -33.55
C HIS A 6 -46.27 49.88 -32.13
N TYR A 7 -47.55 50.22 -31.98
CA TYR A 7 -48.17 50.48 -30.67
C TYR A 7 -48.02 49.28 -29.72
N ILE A 8 -48.39 48.07 -30.18
CA ILE A 8 -48.24 46.85 -29.36
C ILE A 8 -46.77 46.48 -29.12
N PHE A 9 -45.89 46.69 -30.11
CA PHE A 9 -44.45 46.51 -29.90
C PHE A 9 -43.90 47.42 -28.80
N GLU A 10 -44.32 48.69 -28.76
CA GLU A 10 -43.89 49.63 -27.72
C GLU A 10 -44.35 49.18 -26.33
N SER A 11 -45.59 48.71 -26.19
CA SER A 11 -46.09 48.14 -24.93
C SER A 11 -45.33 46.87 -24.51
N ILE A 12 -45.04 45.95 -25.44
CA ILE A 12 -44.21 44.77 -25.17
C ILE A 12 -42.81 45.19 -24.70
N SER A 13 -42.13 46.05 -25.47
CA SER A 13 -40.79 46.54 -25.13
C SER A 13 -40.76 47.22 -23.76
N GLN A 14 -41.81 47.97 -23.41
CA GLN A 14 -41.95 48.62 -22.12
C GLN A 14 -42.01 47.60 -20.97
N TYR A 15 -42.94 46.65 -21.02
CA TYR A 15 -43.07 45.64 -19.96
C TYR A 15 -41.80 44.80 -19.79
N VAL A 16 -41.16 44.44 -20.89
CA VAL A 16 -39.88 43.71 -20.88
C VAL A 16 -38.79 44.53 -20.17
N LYS A 17 -38.67 45.83 -20.48
CA LYS A 17 -37.65 46.72 -19.87
C LYS A 17 -37.94 47.08 -18.42
N MET A 18 -39.20 47.09 -18.00
CA MET A 18 -39.57 47.24 -16.59
C MET A 18 -39.02 46.10 -15.74
N GLY A 19 -39.06 44.87 -16.27
CA GLY A 19 -38.46 43.69 -15.65
C GLY A 19 -39.25 43.13 -14.46
N PHE A 20 -40.54 43.45 -14.33
CA PHE A 20 -41.41 42.95 -13.25
C PHE A 20 -42.30 41.77 -13.64
N LEU A 21 -42.54 41.56 -14.93
CA LEU A 21 -43.47 40.56 -15.43
C LEU A 21 -42.76 39.47 -16.23
N SER A 22 -43.20 38.23 -16.04
CA SER A 22 -42.75 37.08 -16.81
C SER A 22 -43.23 37.19 -18.26
N LYS A 23 -42.65 36.38 -19.15
CA LYS A 23 -43.12 36.28 -20.53
C LYS A 23 -44.61 35.93 -20.63
N VAL A 24 -45.11 35.10 -19.70
CA VAL A 24 -46.50 34.67 -19.67
C VAL A 24 -47.41 35.83 -19.26
N GLU A 25 -47.07 36.53 -18.18
CA GLU A 25 -47.85 37.68 -17.69
C GLU A 25 -47.85 38.84 -18.70
N ILE A 26 -46.73 39.10 -19.37
CA ILE A 26 -46.66 40.09 -20.45
C ILE A 26 -47.54 39.66 -21.62
N LYS A 27 -47.55 38.37 -21.96
CA LYS A 27 -48.40 37.87 -23.03
C LYS A 27 -49.88 38.03 -22.68
N GLU A 28 -50.27 37.72 -21.46
CA GLU A 28 -51.65 37.90 -20.97
C GLU A 28 -52.06 39.38 -21.03
N ALA A 29 -51.25 40.28 -20.47
CA ALA A 29 -51.52 41.71 -20.51
C ALA A 29 -51.63 42.28 -21.93
N ILE A 30 -50.81 41.78 -22.86
CA ILE A 30 -50.81 42.23 -24.25
C ILE A 30 -51.95 41.61 -25.07
N ASP A 31 -52.30 40.34 -24.82
CA ASP A 31 -53.49 39.73 -25.45
C ASP A 31 -54.76 40.47 -25.01
N ASP A 32 -54.88 40.83 -23.71
CA ASP A 32 -55.98 41.64 -23.20
C ASP A 32 -56.03 43.02 -23.87
N LEU A 33 -54.89 43.70 -24.01
CA LEU A 33 -54.80 45.00 -24.72
C LEU A 33 -55.19 44.88 -26.20
N VAL A 34 -54.80 43.81 -26.88
CA VAL A 34 -55.13 43.57 -28.30
C VAL A 34 -56.63 43.28 -28.47
N MET A 35 -57.24 42.59 -27.51
CA MET A 35 -58.68 42.34 -27.47
C MET A 35 -59.46 43.64 -27.20
N ASP A 36 -59.05 44.42 -26.19
CA ASP A 36 -59.74 45.66 -25.79
C ASP A 36 -59.69 46.75 -26.88
N GLU A 37 -58.65 46.78 -27.71
CA GLU A 37 -58.49 47.73 -28.83
C GLU A 37 -59.01 47.18 -30.18
N ASP A 38 -59.69 46.03 -30.20
CA ASP A 38 -60.22 45.35 -31.40
C ASP A 38 -59.13 45.07 -32.49
N LEU A 39 -57.92 44.67 -32.08
CA LEU A 39 -56.76 44.48 -32.96
C LEU A 39 -56.45 43.01 -33.36
N GLU A 40 -57.29 42.06 -32.93
CA GLU A 40 -57.09 40.60 -33.09
C GLU A 40 -56.89 40.16 -34.55
N ASP A 41 -57.57 40.80 -35.50
CA ASP A 41 -57.45 40.51 -36.94
C ASP A 41 -56.14 41.03 -37.58
N GLN A 42 -55.44 41.92 -36.88
CA GLN A 42 -54.24 42.61 -37.37
C GLN A 42 -52.95 42.15 -36.68
N ILE A 43 -53.08 41.63 -35.46
CA ILE A 43 -51.95 41.24 -34.61
C ILE A 43 -52.20 39.81 -34.12
N SER A 44 -51.51 38.86 -34.74
CA SER A 44 -51.62 37.46 -34.35
C SER A 44 -50.92 37.20 -33.01
N SER A 45 -51.50 36.34 -32.17
CA SER A 45 -50.89 35.92 -30.89
C SER A 45 -49.49 35.30 -31.03
N GLN A 46 -49.21 34.65 -32.17
CA GLN A 46 -47.86 34.16 -32.47
C GLN A 46 -46.84 35.31 -32.60
N TRP A 47 -47.21 36.39 -33.29
CA TRP A 47 -46.36 37.57 -33.45
C TRP A 47 -46.08 38.24 -32.09
N ILE A 48 -47.06 38.27 -31.17
CA ILE A 48 -46.89 38.79 -29.80
C ILE A 48 -45.85 37.95 -29.06
N THR A 49 -46.01 36.62 -29.09
CA THR A 49 -45.09 35.67 -28.43
C THR A 49 -43.66 35.82 -28.96
N ASP A 50 -43.50 35.80 -30.29
CA ASP A 50 -42.19 35.92 -30.94
C ASP A 50 -41.51 37.27 -30.62
N THR A 51 -42.31 38.34 -30.50
CA THR A 51 -41.83 39.68 -30.17
C THR A 51 -41.38 39.76 -28.71
N ILE A 52 -42.15 39.22 -27.77
CA ILE A 52 -41.76 39.12 -26.35
C ILE A 52 -40.45 38.35 -26.23
N ASP A 53 -40.35 37.18 -26.86
CA ASP A 53 -39.13 36.36 -26.82
C ASP A 53 -37.91 37.10 -27.38
N SER A 54 -38.09 37.83 -28.49
CA SER A 54 -37.03 38.64 -29.09
C SER A 54 -36.56 39.76 -28.16
N GLU A 55 -37.49 40.54 -27.58
CA GLU A 55 -37.15 41.67 -26.70
C GLU A 55 -36.49 41.20 -25.40
N PHE A 56 -36.97 40.11 -24.79
CA PHE A 56 -36.31 39.49 -23.63
C PHE A 56 -34.88 39.09 -23.95
N LYS A 57 -34.68 38.42 -25.09
CA LYS A 57 -33.34 38.01 -25.53
C LYS A 57 -32.41 39.20 -25.72
N ILE A 58 -32.89 40.28 -26.33
CA ILE A 58 -32.12 41.51 -26.52
C ILE A 58 -31.72 42.10 -25.17
N LEU A 59 -32.66 42.19 -24.22
CA LEU A 59 -32.40 42.77 -22.90
C LEU A 59 -31.41 41.91 -22.08
N VAL A 60 -31.52 40.59 -22.13
CA VAL A 60 -30.58 39.65 -21.49
C VAL A 60 -29.17 39.75 -22.08
N GLU A 61 -29.03 39.92 -23.39
CA GLU A 61 -27.70 40.14 -23.98
C GLU A 61 -27.12 41.51 -23.59
N GLN A 62 -27.97 42.53 -23.45
CA GLN A 62 -27.55 43.85 -22.96
C GLN A 62 -27.13 43.80 -21.48
N SER A 63 -27.79 43.00 -20.65
CA SER A 63 -27.51 42.92 -19.22
C SER A 63 -26.12 42.37 -18.91
N LYS A 64 -25.57 41.51 -19.78
CA LYS A 64 -24.18 41.02 -19.65
C LYS A 64 -23.12 42.11 -19.68
N LEU A 65 -23.45 43.29 -20.20
CA LEU A 65 -22.55 44.45 -20.27
C LEU A 65 -22.81 45.46 -19.14
N TRP A 66 -23.73 45.18 -18.22
CA TRP A 66 -24.03 46.08 -17.11
C TRP A 66 -22.94 45.98 -16.04
N ILE A 67 -22.67 47.13 -15.42
CA ILE A 67 -21.76 47.20 -14.27
C ILE A 67 -22.62 47.02 -13.03
N HIS A 68 -22.32 45.99 -12.26
CA HIS A 68 -23.00 45.67 -11.02
C HIS A 68 -22.24 46.26 -9.80
N PRO A 69 -22.95 46.65 -8.72
CA PRO A 69 -24.40 46.62 -8.62
C PRO A 69 -25.06 47.72 -9.47
N THR A 70 -26.14 47.38 -10.17
CA THR A 70 -26.97 48.35 -10.90
C THR A 70 -27.70 49.27 -9.93
N ASP A 71 -28.25 50.37 -10.43
CA ASP A 71 -29.05 51.27 -9.58
C ASP A 71 -30.33 50.59 -9.06
N ASN A 72 -30.89 49.63 -9.81
CA ASN A 72 -32.00 48.80 -9.35
C ASN A 72 -31.58 47.87 -8.19
N GLU A 73 -30.42 47.20 -8.30
CA GLU A 73 -29.90 46.30 -7.26
C GLU A 73 -29.51 47.07 -5.99
N LYS A 74 -28.96 48.27 -6.12
CA LYS A 74 -28.69 49.14 -4.97
C LYS A 74 -29.99 49.58 -4.30
N LEU A 75 -31.02 49.91 -5.08
CA LEU A 75 -32.30 50.36 -4.55
C LEU A 75 -33.04 49.23 -3.82
N GLU A 76 -32.96 48.00 -4.33
CA GLU A 76 -33.49 46.80 -3.66
C GLU A 76 -32.84 46.61 -2.28
N ARG A 77 -31.52 46.69 -2.18
CA ARG A 77 -30.80 46.63 -0.89
C ARG A 77 -31.22 47.75 0.06
N VAL A 78 -31.44 48.96 -0.44
CA VAL A 78 -31.96 50.06 0.39
C VAL A 78 -33.35 49.72 0.91
N PHE A 79 -34.22 49.17 0.07
CA PHE A 79 -35.59 48.82 0.44
C PHE A 79 -35.63 47.70 1.49
N ASP A 80 -34.77 46.69 1.36
CA ASP A 80 -34.62 45.63 2.36
C ASP A 80 -34.10 46.18 3.71
N LYS A 81 -33.14 47.11 3.67
CA LYS A 81 -32.59 47.75 4.87
C LYS A 81 -33.60 48.67 5.56
N LEU A 82 -34.42 49.40 4.79
CA LEU A 82 -35.50 50.24 5.33
C LEU A 82 -36.50 49.41 6.14
N TRP A 83 -36.82 48.20 5.70
CA TRP A 83 -37.63 47.28 6.50
C TRP A 83 -36.88 46.77 7.73
N THR A 84 -35.68 46.25 7.55
CA THR A 84 -34.93 45.55 8.61
C THR A 84 -34.54 46.49 9.77
N ASP A 85 -34.04 47.67 9.44
CA ASP A 85 -33.47 48.59 10.44
C ASP A 85 -34.52 49.60 10.96
N HIS A 86 -35.47 50.00 10.10
CA HIS A 86 -36.40 51.09 10.39
C HIS A 86 -37.88 50.69 10.37
N LYS A 87 -38.22 49.44 10.00
CA LYS A 87 -39.60 48.96 9.84
C LYS A 87 -40.44 49.81 8.88
N ILE A 88 -39.80 50.35 7.84
CA ILE A 88 -40.46 51.11 6.77
C ILE A 88 -40.80 50.13 5.64
N ILE A 89 -42.08 50.05 5.25
CA ILE A 89 -42.52 49.22 4.11
C ILE A 89 -42.04 49.88 2.82
N ALA A 90 -41.19 49.22 2.04
CA ALA A 90 -40.69 49.77 0.78
C ALA A 90 -41.15 48.90 -0.40
N LEU A 91 -42.05 49.40 -1.27
CA LEU A 91 -42.60 48.60 -2.38
C LEU A 91 -42.04 49.00 -3.74
N HIS A 92 -41.66 48.01 -4.53
CA HIS A 92 -41.29 48.18 -5.93
C HIS A 92 -42.53 48.09 -6.82
N ASN A 93 -42.67 49.03 -7.76
CA ASN A 93 -43.72 49.05 -8.79
C ASN A 93 -45.15 48.88 -8.23
N ALA A 94 -45.47 49.62 -7.17
CA ALA A 94 -46.72 49.48 -6.44
C ALA A 94 -47.89 50.18 -7.16
N GLY A 95 -48.73 49.40 -7.84
CA GLY A 95 -49.83 49.88 -8.66
C GLY A 95 -49.42 50.78 -9.84
N TYR A 96 -50.43 51.33 -10.51
CA TYR A 96 -50.22 52.24 -11.66
C TYR A 96 -50.10 53.70 -11.24
N THR A 97 -50.91 54.15 -10.27
CA THR A 97 -50.90 55.51 -9.72
C THR A 97 -50.51 55.55 -8.24
N THR A 98 -50.23 56.75 -7.70
CA THR A 98 -49.94 56.91 -6.26
C THR A 98 -51.08 56.40 -5.37
N ALA A 99 -52.35 56.59 -5.76
CA ALA A 99 -53.48 56.09 -4.97
C ALA A 99 -53.56 54.55 -4.96
N ASP A 100 -53.16 53.90 -6.06
CA ASP A 100 -53.12 52.44 -6.15
C ASP A 100 -52.01 51.87 -5.25
N GLY A 101 -50.81 52.48 -5.30
CA GLY A 101 -49.69 52.08 -4.44
C GLY A 101 -49.97 52.29 -2.94
N GLU A 102 -50.71 53.34 -2.55
CA GLU A 102 -51.20 53.50 -1.17
C GLU A 102 -52.15 52.36 -0.76
N GLY A 103 -53.01 51.90 -1.67
CA GLY A 103 -53.87 50.75 -1.48
C GLY A 103 -53.08 49.46 -1.22
N GLU A 104 -52.06 49.19 -2.02
CA GLU A 104 -51.18 48.03 -1.85
C GLU A 104 -50.44 48.06 -0.51
N VAL A 105 -49.90 49.22 -0.12
CA VAL A 105 -49.27 49.40 1.20
C VAL A 105 -50.24 49.06 2.34
N ILE A 106 -51.51 49.47 2.26
CA ILE A 106 -52.54 49.14 3.27
C ILE A 106 -52.75 47.62 3.33
N GLU A 107 -52.71 46.91 2.20
CA GLU A 107 -52.79 45.45 2.19
C GLU A 107 -51.58 44.80 2.85
N VAL A 108 -50.35 45.31 2.63
CA VAL A 108 -49.14 44.85 3.36
C VAL A 108 -49.36 45.01 4.87
N GLU A 109 -49.76 46.20 5.29
CA GLU A 109 -49.89 46.55 6.71
C GLU A 109 -50.96 45.70 7.38
N ASN A 110 -52.09 45.45 6.73
CA ASN A 110 -53.14 44.58 7.25
C ASN A 110 -52.63 43.14 7.46
N LYS A 111 -51.81 42.63 6.53
CA LYS A 111 -51.15 41.32 6.67
C LYS A 111 -50.16 41.32 7.84
N LEU A 112 -49.33 42.35 7.99
CA LEU A 112 -48.39 42.49 9.11
C LEU A 112 -49.11 42.55 10.46
N ARG A 113 -50.19 43.33 10.55
CA ARG A 113 -51.02 43.45 11.75
C ARG A 113 -51.66 42.13 12.16
N SER A 114 -52.08 41.32 11.19
CA SER A 114 -52.59 39.97 11.48
C SER A 114 -51.55 39.04 12.14
N LYS A 115 -50.25 39.36 11.97
CA LYS A 115 -49.10 38.67 12.58
C LYS A 115 -48.54 39.41 13.81
N GLY A 116 -49.22 40.45 14.30
CA GLY A 116 -48.80 41.22 15.47
C GLY A 116 -47.63 42.20 15.21
N GLN A 117 -47.35 42.51 13.95
CA GLN A 117 -46.31 43.46 13.54
C GLN A 117 -46.94 44.74 12.98
N TYR A 118 -46.17 45.84 12.97
CA TYR A 118 -46.59 47.16 12.52
C TYR A 118 -45.43 47.84 11.81
N SER A 119 -45.72 48.63 10.77
CA SER A 119 -44.73 49.49 10.13
C SER A 119 -44.64 50.87 10.81
N GLU A 120 -43.46 51.48 10.74
CA GLU A 120 -43.25 52.84 11.22
C GLU A 120 -43.49 53.91 10.13
N GLY A 121 -43.48 53.49 8.87
CA GLY A 121 -43.73 54.29 7.68
C GLY A 121 -43.72 53.42 6.42
N TYR A 122 -43.88 54.03 5.26
CA TYR A 122 -43.71 53.36 3.98
C TYR A 122 -43.09 54.27 2.93
N CYS A 123 -42.53 53.66 1.88
CA CYS A 123 -42.24 54.31 0.62
C CYS A 123 -42.48 53.37 -0.57
N PHE A 124 -42.71 53.92 -1.76
CA PHE A 124 -42.82 53.14 -2.99
C PHE A 124 -42.65 54.01 -4.22
N TYR A 125 -42.41 53.37 -5.36
CA TYR A 125 -42.63 53.95 -6.70
C TYR A 125 -43.64 53.10 -7.46
N HIS A 126 -44.37 53.72 -8.39
CA HIS A 126 -45.43 53.06 -9.17
C HIS A 126 -45.08 53.01 -10.66
N GLU A 127 -45.87 52.30 -11.46
CA GLU A 127 -45.56 52.00 -12.87
C GLU A 127 -45.28 53.25 -13.70
N GLN A 128 -46.07 54.32 -13.55
CA GLN A 128 -45.83 55.59 -14.28
C GLN A 128 -44.50 56.27 -13.92
N ASP A 129 -43.96 56.04 -12.72
CA ASP A 129 -42.63 56.54 -12.37
C ASP A 129 -41.54 55.74 -13.11
N VAL A 130 -41.74 54.42 -13.27
CA VAL A 130 -40.85 53.55 -14.05
C VAL A 130 -40.91 53.87 -15.55
N GLU A 131 -42.10 54.04 -16.10
CA GLU A 131 -42.32 54.41 -17.51
C GLU A 131 -41.56 55.67 -17.90
N ARG A 132 -41.57 56.68 -17.02
CA ARG A 132 -40.86 57.94 -17.26
C ARG A 132 -39.36 57.71 -17.38
N VAL A 133 -38.80 56.84 -16.55
CA VAL A 133 -37.37 56.52 -16.56
C VAL A 133 -36.97 55.74 -17.81
N ILE A 134 -37.81 54.79 -18.24
CA ILE A 134 -37.53 53.93 -19.39
C ILE A 134 -37.74 54.66 -20.73
N ASN A 135 -38.89 55.31 -20.91
CA ASN A 135 -39.33 55.76 -22.23
C ASN A 135 -38.86 57.18 -22.61
N ASN A 136 -38.69 58.07 -21.63
CA ASN A 136 -38.38 59.48 -21.90
C ASN A 136 -36.92 59.85 -21.67
N GLY A 137 -36.06 58.87 -21.36
CA GLY A 137 -34.68 59.11 -20.93
C GLY A 137 -34.59 59.97 -19.68
N ASP A 138 -35.69 60.09 -18.92
CA ASP A 138 -35.77 60.89 -17.72
C ASP A 138 -35.12 60.11 -16.58
N ARG A 139 -33.88 60.43 -16.23
CA ARG A 139 -33.10 59.68 -15.23
C ARG A 139 -33.52 60.00 -13.79
N ARG A 140 -34.84 60.07 -13.54
CA ARG A 140 -35.44 60.55 -12.30
C ARG A 140 -36.54 59.60 -11.83
N LEU A 141 -36.27 58.92 -10.73
CA LEU A 141 -37.23 58.04 -10.07
C LEU A 141 -37.83 58.76 -8.86
N PHE A 142 -39.15 58.77 -8.74
CA PHE A 142 -39.84 59.43 -7.62
C PHE A 142 -40.40 58.39 -6.66
N LEU A 143 -40.16 58.59 -5.36
CA LEU A 143 -40.73 57.76 -4.29
C LEU A 143 -41.81 58.54 -3.54
N ALA A 144 -43.02 57.99 -3.49
CA ALA A 144 -44.03 58.39 -2.52
C ALA A 144 -43.66 57.79 -1.15
N TYR A 145 -43.95 58.50 -0.06
CA TYR A 145 -43.70 58.03 1.29
C TYR A 145 -44.67 58.70 2.27
N GLN A 146 -45.07 57.97 3.31
CA GLN A 146 -45.94 58.48 4.38
C GLN A 146 -45.94 57.48 5.55
N LYS A 147 -46.79 57.71 6.55
CA LYS A 147 -47.21 56.71 7.53
C LYS A 147 -48.71 56.45 7.41
N ILE A 148 -49.08 55.18 7.59
CA ILE A 148 -50.49 54.75 7.55
C ILE A 148 -51.23 55.41 8.73
N GLU A 149 -52.43 55.95 8.45
CA GLU A 149 -53.27 56.65 9.44
C GLU A 149 -52.57 57.84 10.13
N ASN A 150 -51.68 58.55 9.41
CA ASN A 150 -50.97 59.72 9.94
C ASN A 150 -51.55 61.06 9.46
N GLU A 151 -51.81 61.98 10.40
CA GLU A 151 -52.18 63.38 10.13
C GLU A 151 -51.08 64.37 10.55
N ASP A 152 -49.94 63.89 11.07
CA ASP A 152 -48.82 64.73 11.54
C ASP A 152 -47.70 64.83 10.50
N ASP A 153 -47.60 66.00 9.88
CA ASP A 153 -46.56 66.36 8.91
C ASP A 153 -45.13 66.17 9.45
N GLU A 154 -44.90 66.27 10.77
CA GLU A 154 -43.57 66.06 11.35
C GLU A 154 -43.15 64.59 11.32
N VAL A 155 -44.11 63.67 11.54
CA VAL A 155 -43.87 62.22 11.47
C VAL A 155 -43.52 61.81 10.04
N THR A 156 -44.26 62.34 9.05
CA THR A 156 -43.92 62.14 7.64
C THR A 156 -42.52 62.64 7.32
N ARG A 157 -42.16 63.84 7.80
CA ARG A 157 -40.83 64.40 7.53
C ARG A 157 -39.73 63.52 8.12
N GLN A 158 -39.92 62.95 9.30
CA GLN A 158 -38.95 62.03 9.92
C GLN A 158 -38.74 60.77 9.06
N ILE A 159 -39.82 60.16 8.56
CA ILE A 159 -39.74 59.00 7.66
C ILE A 159 -38.99 59.37 6.37
N GLY A 160 -39.30 60.55 5.81
CA GLY A 160 -38.60 61.07 4.64
C GLY A 160 -37.08 61.23 4.88
N HIS A 161 -36.67 61.71 6.07
CA HIS A 161 -35.25 61.79 6.42
C HIS A 161 -34.58 60.41 6.50
N GLN A 162 -35.23 59.41 7.11
CA GLN A 162 -34.69 58.04 7.20
C GLN A 162 -34.49 57.43 5.80
N ILE A 163 -35.47 57.60 4.91
CA ILE A 163 -35.37 57.11 3.53
C ILE A 163 -34.24 57.81 2.77
N VAL A 164 -34.15 59.14 2.88
CA VAL A 164 -33.11 59.93 2.20
C VAL A 164 -31.71 59.60 2.71
N GLU A 165 -31.57 59.34 4.01
CA GLU A 165 -30.30 58.93 4.62
C GLU A 165 -29.82 57.59 4.05
N GLU A 166 -30.68 56.57 4.00
CA GLU A 166 -30.32 55.25 3.47
C GLU A 166 -30.02 55.27 1.97
N LEU A 167 -30.79 56.05 1.20
CA LEU A 167 -30.52 56.26 -0.22
C LEU A 167 -29.15 56.92 -0.45
N ARG A 168 -28.82 57.97 0.31
CA ARG A 168 -27.52 58.66 0.20
C ARG A 168 -26.36 57.78 0.65
N ALA A 169 -26.55 57.00 1.72
CA ALA A 169 -25.55 56.04 2.19
C ALA A 169 -25.23 55.00 1.11
N SER A 170 -26.22 54.63 0.29
CA SER A 170 -26.07 53.71 -0.85
C SER A 170 -25.62 54.38 -2.14
N GLY A 171 -25.20 55.65 -2.07
CA GLY A 171 -24.60 56.40 -3.17
C GLY A 171 -25.58 57.05 -4.14
N PHE A 172 -26.89 57.10 -3.82
CA PHE A 172 -27.86 57.80 -4.66
C PHE A 172 -27.81 59.32 -4.48
N GLN A 173 -28.03 60.04 -5.58
CA GLN A 173 -28.23 61.48 -5.55
C GLN A 173 -29.70 61.78 -5.34
N VAL A 174 -30.05 62.34 -4.18
CA VAL A 174 -31.44 62.53 -3.76
C VAL A 174 -31.76 64.00 -3.56
N ASN A 175 -32.87 64.43 -4.17
CA ASN A 175 -33.45 65.75 -4.01
C ASN A 175 -34.84 65.67 -3.40
N TRP A 176 -34.99 66.39 -2.30
CA TRP A 176 -36.23 66.46 -1.56
C TRP A 176 -36.21 67.75 -0.76
N ASP A 177 -37.30 68.52 -0.81
CA ASP A 177 -37.40 69.85 -0.19
C ASP A 177 -37.92 69.80 1.26
N GLU A 178 -37.86 68.62 1.89
CA GLU A 178 -38.29 68.31 3.26
C GLU A 178 -39.79 68.54 3.53
N LYS A 179 -40.60 68.68 2.47
CA LYS A 179 -42.05 68.82 2.60
C LYS A 179 -42.74 67.45 2.56
N PRO A 180 -43.62 67.15 3.52
CA PRO A 180 -44.46 65.94 3.50
C PRO A 180 -45.31 65.77 2.24
N SER A 181 -45.67 66.87 1.57
CA SER A 181 -46.48 66.86 0.34
C SER A 181 -45.66 66.69 -0.95
N SER A 182 -44.34 66.62 -0.87
CA SER A 182 -43.46 66.37 -2.02
C SER A 182 -42.89 64.95 -1.98
N ARG A 183 -42.75 64.33 -3.16
CA ARG A 183 -42.13 63.00 -3.33
C ARG A 183 -40.59 63.13 -3.29
N ILE A 184 -39.92 62.06 -2.84
CA ILE A 184 -38.45 61.99 -2.84
C ILE A 184 -37.98 61.68 -4.27
N GLU A 185 -37.08 62.49 -4.82
CA GLU A 185 -36.57 62.35 -6.19
C GLU A 185 -35.14 61.78 -6.18
N ILE A 186 -34.92 60.65 -6.83
CA ILE A 186 -33.59 60.08 -7.09
C ILE A 186 -33.15 60.49 -8.50
N PHE A 187 -32.07 61.25 -8.59
CA PHE A 187 -31.47 61.70 -9.85
C PHE A 187 -30.42 60.74 -10.40
N ASP A 188 -30.23 60.83 -11.72
CA ASP A 188 -29.27 60.06 -12.49
C ASP A 188 -29.52 58.53 -12.44
N PHE A 189 -30.76 58.12 -12.14
CA PHE A 189 -31.13 56.72 -11.97
C PHE A 189 -31.12 55.99 -13.31
N ASN A 190 -30.26 54.99 -13.44
CA ASN A 190 -30.12 54.20 -14.66
C ASN A 190 -30.90 52.89 -14.56
N TRP A 191 -32.10 52.86 -15.16
CA TRP A 191 -32.95 51.69 -15.11
C TRP A 191 -32.32 50.51 -15.86
N LYS A 192 -31.90 49.51 -15.09
CA LYS A 192 -31.20 48.31 -15.53
C LYS A 192 -31.68 47.13 -14.69
N LYS A 193 -32.86 46.63 -15.06
CA LYS A 193 -33.49 45.45 -14.46
C LYS A 193 -33.85 44.47 -15.57
N ILE A 194 -33.63 43.18 -15.32
CA ILE A 194 -34.21 42.09 -16.08
C ILE A 194 -35.24 41.40 -15.20
N TYR A 195 -36.22 40.75 -15.81
CA TYR A 195 -37.11 39.88 -15.07
C TYR A 195 -36.32 38.73 -14.45
N ASP A 196 -36.47 38.57 -13.15
CA ASP A 196 -35.98 37.44 -12.38
C ASP A 196 -37.13 36.97 -11.48
N GLU A 197 -37.48 35.70 -11.63
CA GLU A 197 -38.59 35.00 -10.98
C GLU A 197 -38.44 35.03 -9.44
N ASN A 198 -37.20 35.15 -8.93
CA ASN A 198 -36.91 35.28 -7.50
C ASN A 198 -36.89 36.74 -7.02
N SER A 199 -36.57 37.70 -7.91
CA SER A 199 -36.48 39.13 -7.55
C SER A 199 -37.83 39.84 -7.41
N ASN A 200 -38.91 39.25 -7.95
CA ASN A 200 -40.26 39.86 -8.00
C ASN A 200 -41.19 39.39 -6.87
N VAL A 201 -40.62 38.78 -5.82
CA VAL A 201 -41.34 38.56 -4.57
C VAL A 201 -41.56 39.94 -3.92
N PHE A 202 -42.77 40.48 -4.09
CA PHE A 202 -43.18 41.73 -3.44
C PHE A 202 -42.85 41.66 -1.94
N VAL A 203 -42.44 42.79 -1.35
CA VAL A 203 -42.09 42.91 0.08
C VAL A 203 -43.19 42.37 1.03
N HIS A 204 -44.43 42.23 0.56
CA HIS A 204 -45.51 41.46 1.19
C HIS A 204 -45.08 40.07 1.72
N ASP A 205 -44.19 39.36 1.03
CA ASP A 205 -43.77 38.00 1.36
C ASP A 205 -42.43 37.93 2.11
N ARG A 206 -41.53 38.92 1.94
CA ARG A 206 -40.26 39.00 2.69
C ARG A 206 -40.46 39.48 4.13
N ALA A 207 -41.40 40.41 4.36
CA ALA A 207 -41.64 41.03 5.67
C ALA A 207 -42.22 40.06 6.74
N ALA A 208 -42.47 38.80 6.40
CA ALA A 208 -43.08 37.84 7.30
C ALA A 208 -42.48 36.43 7.31
N GLN A 209 -41.23 36.26 6.87
CA GLN A 209 -40.49 35.00 7.08
C GLN A 209 -39.67 35.06 8.38
N PRO A 210 -39.83 34.08 9.30
CA PRO A 210 -38.85 33.85 10.37
C PRO A 210 -37.55 33.29 9.77
N LEU A 211 -36.44 33.37 10.54
CA LEU A 211 -35.16 32.66 10.38
C LEU A 211 -35.17 31.65 9.21
N THR A 212 -34.37 31.96 8.20
CA THR A 212 -34.26 31.27 6.90
C THR A 212 -34.31 29.76 7.07
N LYS A 213 -35.46 29.18 6.71
CA LYS A 213 -35.64 27.73 6.74
C LYS A 213 -34.85 27.11 5.58
N PRO A 214 -34.09 26.02 5.81
CA PRO A 214 -33.48 25.25 4.74
C PRO A 214 -34.53 24.81 3.72
N GLN A 215 -34.29 25.11 2.44
CA GLN A 215 -35.17 24.75 1.34
C GLN A 215 -34.60 23.52 0.63
N SER A 216 -35.39 22.44 0.54
CA SER A 216 -35.04 21.29 -0.29
C SER A 216 -35.14 21.69 -1.76
N ARG A 217 -34.02 21.57 -2.49
CA ARG A 217 -33.87 21.91 -3.90
C ARG A 217 -33.15 20.78 -4.61
N LYS A 218 -33.40 20.62 -5.91
CA LYS A 218 -32.52 19.77 -6.72
C LYS A 218 -31.21 20.48 -6.98
N PHE A 219 -30.11 19.74 -7.12
CA PHE A 219 -28.83 20.32 -7.52
C PHE A 219 -28.97 21.15 -8.81
N SER A 220 -29.74 20.68 -9.80
CA SER A 220 -29.96 21.42 -11.05
C SER A 220 -30.59 22.80 -10.87
N GLU A 221 -31.30 23.02 -9.76
CA GLU A 221 -31.98 24.28 -9.41
C GLU A 221 -31.06 25.26 -8.69
N ILE A 222 -29.97 24.81 -8.08
CA ILE A 222 -29.04 25.67 -7.33
C ILE A 222 -27.64 25.71 -7.92
N GLN A 223 -27.35 24.84 -8.88
CA GLN A 223 -26.01 24.64 -9.42
C GLN A 223 -25.36 25.93 -9.97
N TYR A 224 -26.15 26.91 -10.42
CA TYR A 224 -25.65 28.17 -10.97
C TYR A 224 -25.19 29.16 -9.89
N LEU A 225 -25.53 28.90 -8.63
CA LEU A 225 -25.11 29.68 -7.45
C LEU A 225 -23.77 29.19 -6.89
N LEU A 226 -23.39 27.95 -7.22
CA LEU A 226 -22.16 27.34 -6.72
C LEU A 226 -20.93 27.99 -7.38
N PRO A 227 -19.81 28.16 -6.63
CA PRO A 227 -18.54 28.55 -7.22
C PRO A 227 -18.13 27.59 -8.35
N ALA A 228 -17.66 28.14 -9.47
CA ALA A 228 -17.32 27.36 -10.66
C ALA A 228 -16.20 26.34 -10.44
N ASP A 229 -15.34 26.62 -9.46
CA ASP A 229 -14.21 25.79 -9.01
C ASP A 229 -14.58 24.85 -7.85
N SER A 230 -15.82 24.86 -7.36
CA SER A 230 -16.29 23.84 -6.41
C SER A 230 -16.36 22.47 -7.09
N TRP A 231 -15.99 21.40 -6.37
CA TRP A 231 -15.90 20.05 -6.91
C TRP A 231 -17.25 19.59 -7.48
N ALA A 232 -18.34 19.83 -6.76
CA ALA A 232 -19.67 19.43 -7.18
C ALA A 232 -20.08 20.11 -8.48
N ARG A 233 -19.77 21.41 -8.65
CA ARG A 233 -20.05 22.16 -9.87
C ARG A 233 -19.19 21.68 -11.04
N TRP A 234 -17.88 21.56 -10.83
CA TRP A 234 -16.93 21.13 -11.86
C TRP A 234 -17.23 19.71 -12.36
N ARG A 235 -17.50 18.77 -11.45
CA ARG A 235 -17.80 17.37 -11.78
C ARG A 235 -19.13 17.22 -12.50
N ASP A 236 -20.17 17.91 -12.04
CA ASP A 236 -21.47 17.92 -12.73
C ASP A 236 -21.35 18.41 -14.17
N GLU A 237 -20.60 19.50 -14.39
CA GLU A 237 -20.33 20.03 -15.74
C GLU A 237 -19.54 19.04 -16.62
N LEU A 238 -18.49 18.43 -16.07
CA LEU A 238 -17.66 17.44 -16.77
C LEU A 238 -18.48 16.21 -17.20
N ASN A 239 -19.36 15.73 -16.31
CA ASN A 239 -20.14 14.51 -16.51
C ASN A 239 -21.57 14.77 -17.03
N LYS A 240 -21.85 15.98 -17.53
CA LYS A 240 -23.09 16.36 -18.22
C LYS A 240 -24.35 16.23 -17.35
N GLY A 241 -24.30 16.74 -16.13
CA GLY A 241 -25.44 16.75 -15.22
C GLY A 241 -25.55 15.47 -14.38
N GLU A 242 -24.42 14.94 -13.88
CA GLU A 242 -24.35 13.76 -13.02
C GLU A 242 -25.23 13.91 -11.77
N PHE A 243 -25.19 15.09 -11.14
CA PHE A 243 -25.86 15.37 -9.86
C PHE A 243 -27.20 16.07 -10.02
N LYS A 244 -27.66 16.34 -11.24
CA LYS A 244 -28.84 17.19 -11.53
C LYS A 244 -30.07 16.92 -10.65
N ASP A 245 -30.33 15.65 -10.29
CA ASP A 245 -31.50 15.21 -9.53
C ASP A 245 -31.22 15.00 -8.03
N GLU A 246 -29.96 15.14 -7.60
CA GLU A 246 -29.57 15.05 -6.18
C GLU A 246 -30.23 16.16 -5.37
N ILE A 247 -30.57 15.85 -4.12
CA ILE A 247 -31.24 16.80 -3.22
C ILE A 247 -30.20 17.63 -2.47
N CYS A 248 -30.39 18.94 -2.44
CA CYS A 248 -29.55 19.89 -1.73
C CYS A 248 -30.41 20.72 -0.77
N LEU A 249 -29.81 21.16 0.33
CA LEU A 249 -30.41 22.17 1.21
C LEU A 249 -29.87 23.54 0.83
N PHE A 250 -30.77 24.41 0.40
CA PHE A 250 -30.46 25.81 0.11
C PHE A 250 -30.93 26.69 1.26
N ILE A 251 -30.01 27.43 1.86
CA ILE A 251 -30.28 28.47 2.85
C ILE A 251 -29.97 29.80 2.19
N GLU A 252 -31.04 30.56 1.92
CA GLU A 252 -30.93 31.91 1.38
C GLU A 252 -30.59 32.89 2.51
N GLY A 253 -29.57 33.73 2.34
CA GLY A 253 -29.09 34.69 3.33
C GLY A 253 -28.21 34.07 4.43
N ASP A 254 -28.05 34.81 5.52
CA ASP A 254 -27.22 34.39 6.65
C ASP A 254 -27.86 33.22 7.41
N TRP A 255 -27.02 32.33 7.96
CA TRP A 255 -27.46 31.17 8.72
C TRP A 255 -26.77 31.07 10.08
N GLU A 256 -27.55 31.18 11.15
CA GLU A 256 -27.08 30.95 12.52
C GLU A 256 -27.68 29.65 13.06
N THR A 257 -26.81 28.73 13.46
CA THR A 257 -27.17 27.43 14.06
C THR A 257 -26.18 27.09 15.18
N THR A 258 -26.49 26.12 16.05
CA THR A 258 -25.57 25.73 17.14
C THR A 258 -24.77 24.49 16.77
N ASP A 259 -25.41 23.44 16.28
CA ASP A 259 -24.79 22.16 16.00
C ASP A 259 -25.23 21.63 14.64
N LEU A 260 -24.27 21.47 13.73
CA LEU A 260 -24.48 20.92 12.41
C LEU A 260 -23.79 19.56 12.29
N ASN A 261 -24.59 18.50 12.32
CA ASN A 261 -24.14 17.15 11.99
C ASN A 261 -24.29 16.92 10.49
N LEU A 262 -23.18 16.69 9.78
CA LEU A 262 -23.14 16.44 8.35
C LEU A 262 -23.41 14.97 7.97
N ASP A 263 -23.55 14.08 8.95
CA ASP A 263 -23.93 12.68 8.72
C ASP A 263 -25.42 12.55 8.36
N GLU A 264 -25.71 11.78 7.31
CA GLU A 264 -27.06 11.35 6.96
C GLU A 264 -28.13 12.46 6.97
N ILE A 265 -27.76 13.69 6.59
CA ILE A 265 -28.72 14.80 6.56
C ILE A 265 -29.86 14.43 5.61
N LYS A 266 -31.09 14.63 6.08
CA LYS A 266 -32.30 14.41 5.30
C LYS A 266 -33.11 15.68 5.19
N ASP A 267 -33.73 15.88 4.05
CA ASP A 267 -34.71 16.95 3.85
C ASP A 267 -36.03 16.65 4.60
N GLU A 268 -36.99 17.57 4.52
CA GLU A 268 -38.30 17.42 5.17
C GLU A 268 -39.11 16.20 4.67
N LEU A 269 -38.74 15.63 3.51
CA LEU A 269 -39.37 14.46 2.90
C LEU A 269 -38.63 13.15 3.21
N GLY A 270 -37.49 13.22 3.90
CA GLY A 270 -36.66 12.07 4.26
C GLY A 270 -35.66 11.66 3.18
N ASN A 271 -35.45 12.46 2.13
CA ASN A 271 -34.43 12.23 1.11
C ASN A 271 -33.06 12.62 1.65
N TYR A 272 -32.03 11.84 1.33
CA TYR A 272 -30.65 12.19 1.67
C TYR A 272 -30.22 13.48 0.95
N VAL A 273 -29.54 14.35 1.69
CA VAL A 273 -29.02 15.63 1.21
C VAL A 273 -27.58 15.43 0.77
N PHE A 274 -27.31 15.75 -0.49
CA PHE A 274 -25.98 15.71 -1.09
C PHE A 274 -25.11 16.90 -0.67
N LEU A 275 -25.71 18.09 -0.60
CA LEU A 275 -24.99 19.34 -0.39
C LEU A 275 -25.83 20.37 0.35
N ILE A 276 -25.23 21.11 1.28
CA ILE A 276 -25.78 22.34 1.85
C ILE A 276 -25.14 23.55 1.19
N LEU A 277 -25.95 24.47 0.68
CA LEU A 277 -25.54 25.76 0.16
C LEU A 277 -26.11 26.89 1.02
N VAL A 278 -25.25 27.73 1.58
CA VAL A 278 -25.61 28.96 2.31
C VAL A 278 -25.23 30.16 1.45
N SER A 279 -26.17 31.03 1.13
CA SER A 279 -25.91 32.17 0.24
C SER A 279 -25.34 33.41 0.93
N GLY A 280 -25.38 33.47 2.27
CA GLY A 280 -24.80 34.54 3.10
C GLY A 280 -23.74 34.03 4.08
N ASP A 281 -23.59 34.74 5.19
CA ASP A 281 -22.65 34.38 6.28
C ASP A 281 -23.21 33.25 7.14
N MET A 282 -22.33 32.42 7.69
CA MET A 282 -22.70 31.34 8.58
C MET A 282 -22.04 31.48 9.96
N LYS A 283 -22.86 31.32 11.01
CA LYS A 283 -22.39 31.17 12.39
C LYS A 283 -22.85 29.84 12.94
N CYS A 284 -21.89 29.04 13.38
CA CYS A 284 -22.16 27.75 13.99
C CYS A 284 -21.35 27.59 15.27
N SER A 285 -21.81 26.85 16.28
CA SER A 285 -20.90 26.46 17.36
C SER A 285 -20.05 25.28 16.90
N ASN A 286 -20.69 24.17 16.54
CA ASN A 286 -20.01 22.93 16.19
C ASN A 286 -20.47 22.39 14.83
N ILE A 287 -19.53 22.15 13.93
CA ILE A 287 -19.77 21.43 12.66
C ILE A 287 -19.03 20.10 12.74
N TYR A 288 -19.69 18.97 12.51
CA TYR A 288 -19.04 17.67 12.61
C TYR A 288 -19.66 16.59 11.71
N CYS A 289 -18.87 15.57 11.37
CA CYS A 289 -19.34 14.27 10.88
C CYS A 289 -18.62 13.15 11.62
N LYS A 290 -19.32 12.04 11.84
CA LYS A 290 -18.75 10.79 12.32
C LYS A 290 -18.30 9.92 11.14
N GLU A 291 -19.11 9.83 10.09
CA GLU A 291 -18.81 9.08 8.88
C GLU A 291 -18.14 10.00 7.87
N THR A 292 -16.88 9.73 7.51
CA THR A 292 -16.10 10.61 6.63
C THR A 292 -16.35 10.31 5.15
N ASP A 293 -16.69 9.08 4.75
CA ASP A 293 -16.82 8.76 3.31
C ASP A 293 -18.15 9.22 2.68
N SER A 294 -19.17 9.52 3.50
CA SER A 294 -20.52 9.86 3.03
C SER A 294 -21.10 11.13 3.66
N ALA A 295 -20.25 12.02 4.16
CA ALA A 295 -20.69 13.27 4.77
C ALA A 295 -21.27 14.25 3.74
N THR A 296 -22.26 15.04 4.16
CA THR A 296 -22.89 16.07 3.33
C THR A 296 -21.91 17.22 3.08
N GLY A 297 -21.72 17.64 1.83
CA GLY A 297 -20.88 18.80 1.50
C GLY A 297 -21.45 20.12 2.02
N LEU A 298 -20.59 21.12 2.25
CA LEU A 298 -21.00 22.43 2.76
C LEU A 298 -20.33 23.56 1.98
N ILE A 299 -21.14 24.38 1.32
CA ILE A 299 -20.68 25.55 0.55
C ILE A 299 -21.33 26.81 1.12
N ILE A 300 -20.50 27.78 1.46
CA ILE A 300 -20.88 29.05 2.08
C ILE A 300 -20.37 30.18 1.19
N LEU A 301 -21.29 30.99 0.66
CA LEU A 301 -20.96 32.11 -0.22
C LEU A 301 -20.47 33.36 0.54
N GLY A 302 -20.71 33.44 1.85
CA GLY A 302 -20.14 34.43 2.76
C GLY A 302 -19.00 33.91 3.63
N SER A 303 -18.88 34.45 4.84
CA SER A 303 -17.90 34.07 5.86
C SER A 303 -18.45 32.99 6.81
N LEU A 304 -17.57 32.16 7.39
CA LEU A 304 -17.92 31.14 8.39
C LEU A 304 -17.21 31.43 9.72
N GLU A 305 -17.99 31.57 10.80
CA GLU A 305 -17.50 31.57 12.18
C GLU A 305 -17.97 30.30 12.90
N ALA A 306 -17.02 29.50 13.40
CA ALA A 306 -17.28 28.30 14.18
C ALA A 306 -16.46 28.22 15.49
N GLU A 307 -16.94 27.50 16.50
CA GLU A 307 -16.13 27.11 17.66
C GLU A 307 -15.26 25.90 17.30
N ASN A 308 -15.87 24.82 16.79
CA ASN A 308 -15.18 23.59 16.40
C ASN A 308 -15.66 23.07 15.04
N MET A 309 -14.75 22.47 14.28
CA MET A 309 -15.05 21.79 13.01
C MET A 309 -14.34 20.42 13.00
N LEU A 310 -15.09 19.31 13.06
CA LEU A 310 -14.58 17.95 12.93
C LEU A 310 -15.17 17.30 11.67
N VAL A 311 -14.55 17.57 10.52
CA VAL A 311 -15.07 17.22 9.18
C VAL A 311 -14.23 16.11 8.53
N GLY A 312 -14.68 15.59 7.39
CA GLY A 312 -13.94 14.59 6.63
C GLY A 312 -14.68 14.01 5.42
N GLY A 313 -13.93 13.79 4.34
CA GLY A 313 -14.34 13.27 3.02
C GLY A 313 -15.28 14.09 2.14
N GLN A 314 -15.88 15.17 2.65
CA GLN A 314 -16.69 16.09 1.84
C GLN A 314 -15.86 17.30 1.36
N GLN A 315 -16.37 18.11 0.43
CA GLN A 315 -15.84 19.46 0.21
C GLN A 315 -16.47 20.44 1.20
N ILE A 316 -15.62 21.25 1.84
CA ILE A 316 -16.01 22.44 2.59
C ILE A 316 -15.49 23.67 1.84
N TYR A 317 -16.39 24.50 1.31
CA TYR A 317 -16.03 25.69 0.53
C TYR A 317 -16.54 26.96 1.20
N ILE A 318 -15.66 27.92 1.47
CA ILE A 318 -15.99 29.25 1.99
C ILE A 318 -15.46 30.33 1.04
N CYS A 319 -16.36 31.16 0.52
CA CYS A 319 -16.02 32.24 -0.42
C CYS A 319 -15.35 33.44 0.25
N GLU A 320 -15.60 33.68 1.53
CA GLU A 320 -14.95 34.74 2.30
C GLU A 320 -14.11 34.18 3.46
N ASP A 321 -14.22 34.74 4.66
CA ASP A 321 -13.31 34.45 5.78
C ASP A 321 -13.75 33.21 6.58
N LEU A 322 -12.79 32.40 7.03
CA LEU A 322 -13.00 31.28 7.96
C LEU A 322 -12.37 31.59 9.31
N THR A 323 -13.17 31.54 10.37
CA THR A 323 -12.70 31.61 11.77
C THR A 323 -13.16 30.37 12.52
N VAL A 324 -12.21 29.59 13.06
CA VAL A 324 -12.48 28.47 13.98
C VAL A 324 -11.78 28.74 15.31
N LYS A 325 -12.56 28.98 16.37
CA LYS A 325 -12.00 29.47 17.65
C LYS A 325 -11.19 28.44 18.43
N SER A 326 -11.52 27.15 18.29
CA SER A 326 -10.91 26.04 19.03
C SER A 326 -10.23 25.07 18.06
N CYS A 327 -10.89 23.99 17.63
CA CYS A 327 -10.25 22.96 16.82
C CYS A 327 -10.88 22.83 15.44
N TYR A 328 -10.04 22.81 14.41
CA TYR A 328 -10.37 22.27 13.10
C TYR A 328 -9.66 20.92 12.94
N TRP A 329 -10.40 19.87 12.61
CA TRP A 329 -9.88 18.57 12.21
C TRP A 329 -10.56 18.13 10.91
N GLY A 330 -9.80 18.10 9.81
CA GLY A 330 -10.20 17.49 8.54
C GLY A 330 -9.54 16.11 8.38
N ASP A 331 -10.30 15.11 7.97
CA ASP A 331 -9.85 13.72 7.85
C ASP A 331 -10.35 13.08 6.54
N TYR A 332 -9.60 12.15 5.95
CA TYR A 332 -9.94 11.38 4.73
C TYR A 332 -9.82 12.14 3.38
N ASN A 333 -9.02 11.56 2.46
CA ASN A 333 -8.52 12.18 1.22
C ASN A 333 -9.51 12.47 0.10
N HIS A 334 -10.77 12.06 0.25
CA HIS A 334 -11.80 12.42 -0.72
C HIS A 334 -12.29 13.87 -0.58
N GLY A 335 -12.00 14.52 0.56
CA GLY A 335 -12.47 15.86 0.87
C GLY A 335 -11.39 16.95 0.82
N ASP A 336 -11.84 18.20 0.72
CA ASP A 336 -10.98 19.38 0.72
C ASP A 336 -11.60 20.58 1.46
N LEU A 337 -10.72 21.44 1.97
CA LEU A 337 -11.05 22.76 2.52
C LEU A 337 -10.59 23.83 1.54
N ILE A 338 -11.56 24.56 0.97
CA ILE A 338 -11.31 25.72 0.13
C ILE A 338 -11.81 26.97 0.86
N VAL A 339 -10.91 27.92 1.08
CA VAL A 339 -11.23 29.24 1.64
C VAL A 339 -10.61 30.33 0.78
N ASN A 340 -11.42 31.23 0.26
CA ASN A 340 -10.97 32.34 -0.59
C ASN A 340 -10.58 33.59 0.22
N GLY A 341 -11.21 33.84 1.37
CA GLY A 341 -10.87 34.88 2.35
C GLY A 341 -9.82 34.43 3.36
N ALA A 342 -9.64 35.17 4.45
CA ALA A 342 -8.68 34.91 5.53
C ALA A 342 -9.02 33.65 6.35
N ILE A 343 -8.00 33.00 6.93
CA ILE A 343 -8.17 31.83 7.80
C ILE A 343 -7.59 32.16 9.18
N ALA A 344 -8.36 31.94 10.24
CA ALA A 344 -7.93 32.06 11.64
C ALA A 344 -8.39 30.85 12.45
N ILE A 345 -7.45 30.02 12.91
CA ILE A 345 -7.72 28.74 13.59
C ILE A 345 -6.76 28.57 14.78
N ASP A 346 -7.22 28.11 15.95
CA ASP A 346 -6.32 27.87 17.08
C ASP A 346 -5.54 26.55 16.90
N VAL A 347 -6.24 25.41 16.83
CA VAL A 347 -5.65 24.10 16.55
C VAL A 347 -6.15 23.60 15.19
N PHE A 348 -5.24 23.44 14.23
CA PHE A 348 -5.51 22.88 12.91
C PHE A 348 -4.86 21.51 12.78
N ILE A 349 -5.68 20.50 12.51
CA ILE A 349 -5.26 19.13 12.27
C ILE A 349 -5.78 18.71 10.89
N SER A 350 -4.90 18.27 10.00
CA SER A 350 -5.28 17.61 8.75
C SER A 350 -4.68 16.21 8.71
N THR A 351 -5.56 15.21 8.67
CA THR A 351 -5.18 13.80 8.57
C THR A 351 -5.62 13.26 7.21
N ASP A 352 -4.74 13.41 6.23
CA ASP A 352 -5.00 13.09 4.82
C ASP A 352 -6.18 13.88 4.19
N TYR A 353 -6.50 15.09 4.65
CA TYR A 353 -7.58 15.92 4.09
C TYR A 353 -7.02 17.11 3.29
N GLY A 354 -7.60 17.40 2.13
CA GLY A 354 -7.07 18.41 1.21
C GLY A 354 -7.19 19.85 1.72
N PHE A 355 -6.15 20.68 1.54
CA PHE A 355 -6.20 22.13 1.75
C PHE A 355 -5.08 22.83 0.96
N ASN A 356 -5.10 24.17 0.91
CA ASN A 356 -4.06 24.94 0.22
C ASN A 356 -2.77 25.02 1.06
N LEU A 357 -1.94 23.99 1.01
CA LEU A 357 -0.68 23.87 1.76
C LEU A 357 0.26 25.07 1.56
N LYS A 358 0.40 25.54 0.32
CA LYS A 358 1.29 26.66 0.00
C LYS A 358 0.90 27.90 0.82
N ARG A 359 -0.41 28.17 0.91
CA ARG A 359 -0.95 29.31 1.64
C ARG A 359 -0.65 29.22 3.15
N PHE A 360 -0.73 28.01 3.72
CA PHE A 360 -0.37 27.75 5.12
C PHE A 360 1.14 27.96 5.36
N LYS A 361 2.01 27.37 4.52
CA LYS A 361 3.48 27.53 4.65
C LYS A 361 3.96 28.98 4.47
N GLU A 362 3.30 29.76 3.62
CA GLU A 362 3.64 31.16 3.34
C GLU A 362 2.97 32.15 4.31
N ASN A 363 2.08 31.69 5.21
CA ASN A 363 1.24 32.53 6.07
C ASN A 363 0.43 33.59 5.29
N ASP A 364 -0.02 33.27 4.07
CA ASP A 364 -0.77 34.21 3.24
C ASP A 364 -2.22 34.33 3.74
N ARG A 365 -2.49 35.34 4.58
CA ARG A 365 -3.79 35.53 5.24
C ARG A 365 -4.24 34.27 5.99
N VAL A 366 -3.30 33.55 6.61
CA VAL A 366 -3.55 32.36 7.43
C VAL A 366 -2.90 32.59 8.80
N ILE A 367 -3.66 32.38 9.87
CA ILE A 367 -3.19 32.44 11.26
C ILE A 367 -3.60 31.12 11.93
N VAL A 368 -2.61 30.30 12.25
CA VAL A 368 -2.78 29.03 12.97
C VAL A 368 -1.82 28.98 14.15
N ASN A 369 -2.30 28.70 15.36
CA ASN A 369 -1.43 28.65 16.55
C ASN A 369 -0.75 27.29 16.71
N HIS A 370 -1.47 26.20 16.42
CA HIS A 370 -0.96 24.84 16.44
C HIS A 370 -1.35 24.13 15.13
N PHE A 371 -0.35 23.74 14.34
CA PHE A 371 -0.52 23.13 13.02
C PHE A 371 0.00 21.70 13.04
N PHE A 372 -0.88 20.74 12.74
CA PHE A 372 -0.58 19.31 12.63
C PHE A 372 -1.02 18.82 11.26
N TRP A 373 -0.09 18.23 10.52
CA TRP A 373 -0.34 17.72 9.18
C TRP A 373 0.46 16.45 8.96
N ASP A 374 -0.22 15.39 8.51
CA ASP A 374 0.37 14.05 8.42
C ASP A 374 1.62 14.01 7.52
N GLU A 375 1.62 14.67 6.36
CA GLU A 375 2.76 14.60 5.42
C GLU A 375 4.00 15.42 5.84
N GLU A 376 3.96 16.18 6.95
CA GLU A 376 5.14 16.91 7.46
C GLU A 376 5.86 16.18 8.60
N GLU A 377 5.25 15.17 9.20
CA GLU A 377 5.75 14.53 10.42
C GLU A 377 6.10 13.06 10.15
N ASP A 378 7.40 12.72 10.25
CA ASP A 378 7.88 11.33 10.13
C ASP A 378 7.55 10.50 11.38
N GLU A 379 7.20 11.15 12.50
CA GLU A 379 6.82 10.51 13.75
C GLU A 379 5.60 11.26 14.35
N PHE A 380 4.63 10.51 14.89
CA PHE A 380 3.43 11.05 15.54
C PHE A 380 3.51 10.93 17.07
N PRO A 381 4.35 11.72 17.77
CA PRO A 381 4.47 11.60 19.21
C PRO A 381 3.17 12.03 19.91
N ARG A 382 2.51 11.09 20.57
CA ARG A 382 1.26 11.30 21.34
C ARG A 382 1.33 12.51 22.28
N TRP A 383 2.50 12.79 22.87
CA TRP A 383 2.67 13.89 23.81
C TRP A 383 2.44 15.28 23.19
N LYS A 384 2.64 15.45 21.87
CA LYS A 384 2.33 16.72 21.19
C LYS A 384 0.82 16.98 21.22
N ILE A 385 0.00 15.98 20.93
CA ILE A 385 -1.45 16.11 20.87
C ILE A 385 -2.11 16.06 22.25
N SER A 386 -1.59 15.24 23.18
CA SER A 386 -2.08 15.18 24.56
C SER A 386 -1.80 16.46 25.37
N GLY A 387 -0.86 17.29 24.92
CA GLY A 387 -0.62 18.63 25.47
C GLY A 387 -1.73 19.64 25.14
N LEU A 388 -2.56 19.36 24.13
CA LEU A 388 -3.60 20.24 23.62
C LEU A 388 -5.02 19.69 23.81
N ILE A 389 -5.25 18.43 23.46
CA ILE A 389 -6.56 17.78 23.46
C ILE A 389 -6.78 17.06 24.80
N LYS A 390 -8.03 17.03 25.27
CA LYS A 390 -8.39 16.30 26.50
C LYS A 390 -8.11 14.81 26.37
N GLU A 391 -7.69 14.19 27.47
CA GLU A 391 -7.25 12.79 27.48
C GLU A 391 -8.33 11.79 27.06
N ASP A 392 -9.59 12.05 27.39
CA ASP A 392 -10.74 11.21 27.00
C ASP A 392 -11.14 11.33 25.53
N CYS A 393 -10.63 12.35 24.84
CA CYS A 393 -10.75 12.54 23.39
C CYS A 393 -9.58 11.92 22.62
N LEU A 394 -8.68 11.20 23.30
CA LEU A 394 -7.52 10.56 22.71
C LEU A 394 -7.54 9.06 22.96
N PHE A 395 -7.06 8.29 22.00
CA PHE A 395 -6.78 6.88 22.21
C PHE A 395 -5.60 6.70 23.18
N GLU A 396 -5.64 5.67 24.02
CA GLU A 396 -4.45 5.25 24.76
C GLU A 396 -3.49 4.54 23.81
N GLU A 397 -2.19 4.47 24.15
CA GLU A 397 -1.22 3.72 23.33
C GLU A 397 -1.59 2.25 23.12
N SER A 398 -2.39 1.67 24.01
CA SER A 398 -2.90 0.29 23.87
C SER A 398 -4.04 0.15 22.87
N ASP A 399 -4.73 1.24 22.54
CA ASP A 399 -5.93 1.23 21.70
C ASP A 399 -5.58 1.44 20.22
N VAL A 400 -4.38 1.92 19.92
CA VAL A 400 -3.89 2.10 18.55
C VAL A 400 -3.54 0.75 17.93
N GLU A 401 -4.38 0.30 17.01
CA GLU A 401 -4.26 -0.98 16.31
C GLU A 401 -3.43 -0.86 15.02
N GLY A 402 -2.22 -0.36 15.06
CA GLY A 402 -1.63 0.10 13.80
C GLY A 402 -0.27 0.70 13.98
N GLU A 403 0.41 0.95 12.86
CA GLU A 403 1.49 1.91 12.88
C GLU A 403 0.79 3.25 12.89
N LEU A 404 1.43 4.26 13.44
CA LEU A 404 0.87 5.60 13.39
C LEU A 404 1.10 6.08 11.97
N TYR A 405 0.02 6.12 11.18
CA TYR A 405 0.01 6.67 9.84
C TYR A 405 -0.28 8.16 9.85
N GLY A 406 -0.93 8.64 10.91
CA GLY A 406 -1.36 10.02 11.02
C GLY A 406 -1.68 10.44 12.44
N TRP A 407 -1.96 11.73 12.61
CA TRP A 407 -2.50 12.25 13.86
C TRP A 407 -3.85 11.63 14.23
N ASN A 408 -4.60 11.10 13.24
CA ASN A 408 -5.90 10.44 13.42
C ASN A 408 -5.80 9.23 14.36
N ASP A 409 -4.70 8.50 14.32
CA ASP A 409 -4.50 7.32 15.16
C ASP A 409 -4.54 7.63 16.66
N TRP A 410 -4.31 8.89 17.04
CA TRP A 410 -4.43 9.35 18.42
C TRP A 410 -5.80 9.93 18.77
N LEU A 411 -6.63 10.27 17.79
CA LEU A 411 -7.83 11.08 17.96
C LEU A 411 -9.09 10.23 18.07
N TYR A 412 -9.78 10.31 19.20
CA TYR A 412 -11.02 9.57 19.40
C TYR A 412 -12.25 10.40 18.96
N ARG A 413 -12.54 10.37 17.65
CA ARG A 413 -13.63 11.14 17.01
C ARG A 413 -14.98 11.04 17.73
N ASP A 414 -15.42 9.83 18.09
CA ASP A 414 -16.69 9.62 18.79
C ASP A 414 -16.75 10.39 20.12
N LYS A 415 -15.67 10.36 20.89
CA LYS A 415 -15.59 11.08 22.17
C LYS A 415 -15.53 12.58 21.98
N MET A 416 -14.80 13.06 20.97
CA MET A 416 -14.81 14.48 20.63
C MET A 416 -16.22 14.94 20.25
N ILE A 417 -16.96 14.20 19.42
CA ILE A 417 -18.36 14.51 19.06
C ILE A 417 -19.28 14.48 20.30
N GLU A 418 -19.10 13.54 21.23
CA GLU A 418 -19.84 13.53 22.51
C GLU A 418 -19.63 14.82 23.30
N HIS A 419 -18.39 15.32 23.38
CA HIS A 419 -18.07 16.60 24.02
C HIS A 419 -18.74 17.77 23.31
N LEU A 420 -18.68 17.82 21.97
CA LEU A 420 -19.32 18.88 21.19
C LEU A 420 -20.83 18.92 21.46
N LYS A 421 -21.52 17.77 21.42
CA LYS A 421 -22.96 17.64 21.72
C LYS A 421 -23.32 18.03 23.15
N ALA A 422 -22.39 17.85 24.09
CA ALA A 422 -22.56 18.24 25.49
C ALA A 422 -22.22 19.72 25.77
N GLY A 423 -21.69 20.44 24.77
CA GLY A 423 -21.16 21.79 24.94
C GLY A 423 -19.89 21.84 25.81
N GLU A 424 -19.16 20.73 25.88
CA GLU A 424 -17.91 20.62 26.63
C GLU A 424 -16.70 20.88 25.71
N PRO A 425 -15.62 21.50 26.21
CA PRO A 425 -14.44 21.75 25.39
C PRO A 425 -13.73 20.43 25.06
N ILE A 426 -13.17 20.35 23.85
CA ILE A 426 -12.26 19.28 23.41
C ILE A 426 -10.79 19.60 23.71
N LEU A 427 -10.45 20.89 23.79
CA LEU A 427 -9.12 21.37 24.20
C LEU A 427 -8.99 21.47 25.72
N ARG A 428 -7.75 21.36 26.20
CA ARG A 428 -7.36 21.55 27.61
C ARG A 428 -7.39 23.04 27.97
N GLN A 429 -7.68 23.36 29.24
CA GLN A 429 -7.64 24.75 29.72
C GLN A 429 -6.21 25.33 29.77
N ASP A 430 -5.20 24.48 29.98
CA ASP A 430 -3.78 24.82 29.99
C ASP A 430 -3.09 24.11 28.81
N THR A 431 -3.19 24.67 27.61
CA THR A 431 -2.52 24.13 26.41
C THR A 431 -1.00 24.28 26.56
N GLN A 432 -0.29 23.16 26.79
CA GLN A 432 1.17 23.12 26.86
C GLN A 432 1.69 21.85 26.21
N ILE A 433 2.44 22.02 25.13
CA ILE A 433 3.19 20.93 24.49
C ILE A 433 4.52 20.79 25.23
N ILE A 434 4.67 19.73 26.01
CA ILE A 434 5.90 19.41 26.76
C ILE A 434 6.38 18.04 26.33
N GLU A 435 7.60 17.97 25.78
CA GLU A 435 8.24 16.70 25.46
C GLU A 435 8.55 15.90 26.74
N PRO A 436 8.11 14.64 26.83
CA PRO A 436 8.38 13.80 27.99
C PRO A 436 9.88 13.46 28.04
N ILE A 437 10.52 13.86 29.13
CA ILE A 437 11.92 13.53 29.39
C ILE A 437 12.00 12.06 29.81
N VAL A 438 12.56 11.20 28.97
CA VAL A 438 12.95 9.84 29.39
C VAL A 438 14.09 9.98 30.40
N GLU A 439 13.80 9.75 31.67
CA GLU A 439 14.83 9.77 32.73
C GLU A 439 15.74 8.55 32.58
N ILE A 440 16.88 8.76 31.91
CA ILE A 440 17.94 7.76 31.82
C ILE A 440 18.71 7.78 33.14
N PRO A 441 18.78 6.66 33.88
CA PRO A 441 19.51 6.62 35.15
C PRO A 441 20.98 6.97 34.94
N PHE A 442 21.43 8.07 35.54
CA PHE A 442 22.86 8.39 35.56
C PHE A 442 23.59 7.42 36.48
N LEU A 443 24.46 6.61 35.91
CA LEU A 443 24.95 5.45 36.63
C LEU A 443 26.23 5.73 37.47
N PHE A 444 26.77 6.95 37.42
CA PHE A 444 28.04 7.32 38.05
C PHE A 444 27.82 8.26 39.24
N LYS A 445 28.80 8.37 40.14
CA LYS A 445 28.66 9.22 41.34
C LYS A 445 28.79 10.71 41.05
N SER A 446 29.56 11.08 40.02
CA SER A 446 29.76 12.47 39.64
C SER A 446 30.11 12.63 38.16
N GLU A 447 29.88 13.82 37.62
CA GLU A 447 30.32 14.18 36.26
C GLU A 447 31.82 14.48 36.18
N GLY A 448 32.51 14.65 37.32
CA GLY A 448 33.94 14.92 37.37
C GLY A 448 34.77 13.63 37.31
N PHE A 449 35.97 13.71 36.73
CA PHE A 449 36.86 12.56 36.69
C PHE A 449 37.24 12.09 38.11
N ASN A 450 37.00 10.82 38.41
CA ASN A 450 37.43 10.18 39.65
C ASN A 450 37.69 8.68 39.44
N ASN A 451 38.52 8.12 40.32
CA ASN A 451 38.97 6.73 40.18
C ASN A 451 37.86 5.70 40.45
N GLU A 452 36.83 6.03 41.24
CA GLU A 452 35.74 5.09 41.52
C GLU A 452 34.84 4.91 40.30
N ASP A 453 34.45 6.00 39.64
CA ASP A 453 33.64 5.98 38.40
C ASP A 453 34.42 5.36 37.23
N PHE A 454 35.75 5.55 37.17
CA PHE A 454 36.61 4.85 36.21
C PHE A 454 36.60 3.33 36.44
N GLN A 455 36.69 2.87 37.69
CA GLN A 455 36.62 1.44 38.04
C GLN A 455 35.23 0.84 37.88
N ARG A 456 34.17 1.65 38.00
CA ARG A 456 32.81 1.19 37.76
C ARG A 456 32.69 0.58 36.37
N MET A 457 33.30 1.17 35.33
CA MET A 457 33.01 0.80 33.93
C MET A 457 33.16 -0.70 33.67
N ARG A 458 34.13 -1.33 34.35
CA ARG A 458 34.35 -2.79 34.32
C ARG A 458 33.19 -3.63 34.86
N GLN A 459 32.36 -3.06 35.73
CA GLN A 459 31.20 -3.71 36.34
C GLN A 459 29.93 -3.61 35.48
N SER A 460 29.98 -2.88 34.35
CA SER A 460 28.84 -2.71 33.47
C SER A 460 28.42 -4.04 32.81
N VAL A 461 27.12 -4.19 32.58
CA VAL A 461 26.55 -5.32 31.81
C VAL A 461 26.91 -5.27 30.33
N LEU A 462 27.39 -4.12 29.84
CA LEU A 462 27.87 -3.95 28.47
C LEU A 462 29.07 -4.84 28.12
N PHE A 463 29.73 -5.38 29.14
CA PHE A 463 30.85 -6.31 29.01
C PHE A 463 30.42 -7.71 29.48
N LEU A 464 30.62 -8.74 28.66
CA LEU A 464 30.11 -10.10 28.88
C LEU A 464 30.95 -10.89 29.90
N ASP A 465 30.30 -11.61 30.82
CA ASP A 465 30.98 -12.39 31.87
C ASP A 465 31.67 -13.69 31.38
N ASN A 466 31.38 -14.18 30.16
CA ASN A 466 31.65 -15.57 29.76
C ASN A 466 32.47 -15.73 28.46
N MET A 467 33.53 -14.96 28.28
CA MET A 467 34.46 -15.15 27.15
C MET A 467 35.44 -16.32 27.42
N PRO A 468 35.64 -17.25 26.46
CA PRO A 468 36.68 -18.28 26.58
C PRO A 468 38.08 -17.66 26.56
N LEU A 469 39.01 -18.29 27.27
CA LEU A 469 40.43 -17.95 27.20
C LEU A 469 40.93 -18.09 25.76
N ASP A 470 41.84 -17.23 25.33
CA ASP A 470 42.49 -17.41 24.03
C ASP A 470 43.35 -18.70 24.00
N GLU A 471 43.91 -19.02 22.83
CA GLU A 471 44.78 -20.19 22.64
C GLU A 471 45.99 -20.27 23.59
N ASN A 472 46.34 -19.16 24.26
CA ASN A 472 47.43 -19.04 25.23
C ASN A 472 46.95 -19.00 26.69
N GLY A 473 45.64 -19.16 26.96
CA GLY A 473 45.09 -19.13 28.31
C GLY A 473 44.91 -17.72 28.89
N ILE A 474 44.88 -16.67 28.05
CA ILE A 474 44.77 -15.27 28.46
C ILE A 474 43.31 -14.80 28.33
N LYS A 475 42.83 -14.05 29.33
CA LYS A 475 41.53 -13.39 29.27
C LYS A 475 41.58 -12.26 28.24
N GLN A 476 40.69 -12.30 27.25
CA GLN A 476 40.61 -11.26 26.23
C GLN A 476 40.03 -9.97 26.80
N SER A 477 40.54 -8.83 26.33
CA SER A 477 39.99 -7.51 26.62
C SER A 477 38.76 -7.24 25.79
N GLU A 478 37.72 -6.70 26.42
CA GLU A 478 36.52 -6.19 25.76
C GLU A 478 36.67 -4.70 25.49
N LYS A 479 36.08 -4.22 24.40
CA LYS A 479 36.14 -2.80 24.03
C LYS A 479 34.81 -2.30 23.50
N ILE A 480 34.47 -1.08 23.89
CA ILE A 480 33.44 -0.26 23.25
C ILE A 480 34.19 0.88 22.58
N GLU A 481 34.03 1.06 21.27
CA GLU A 481 34.69 2.14 20.54
C GLU A 481 33.79 2.73 19.47
N TYR A 482 33.77 4.06 19.38
CA TYR A 482 32.86 4.77 18.47
C TYR A 482 33.30 6.22 18.24
N TRP A 483 32.80 6.80 17.16
CA TRP A 483 32.95 8.22 16.82
C TRP A 483 31.70 9.02 17.16
N ARG A 484 31.89 10.29 17.55
CA ARG A 484 30.86 11.34 17.66
C ARG A 484 31.42 12.63 17.07
N GLY A 485 30.99 12.95 15.85
CA GLY A 485 31.66 13.96 15.05
C GLY A 485 33.15 13.62 14.90
N GLU A 486 34.03 14.56 15.25
CA GLU A 486 35.48 14.36 15.19
C GLU A 486 36.07 13.67 16.43
N ILE A 487 35.27 13.28 17.43
CA ILE A 487 35.80 12.66 18.65
C ILE A 487 35.64 11.15 18.59
N PHE A 488 36.76 10.43 18.63
CA PHE A 488 36.79 8.99 18.86
C PHE A 488 36.92 8.70 20.35
N LYS A 489 36.08 7.79 20.85
CA LYS A 489 36.10 7.31 22.22
C LYS A 489 36.31 5.80 22.20
N ARG A 490 37.13 5.28 23.11
CA ARG A 490 37.25 3.84 23.37
C ARG A 490 37.31 3.59 24.87
N VAL A 491 36.48 2.67 25.35
CA VAL A 491 36.56 2.08 26.69
C VAL A 491 37.01 0.64 26.50
N LEU A 492 38.09 0.24 27.17
CA LEU A 492 38.62 -1.13 27.14
C LEU A 492 38.72 -1.65 28.58
N VAL A 493 38.23 -2.86 28.81
CA VAL A 493 38.26 -3.52 30.12
C VAL A 493 38.60 -5.00 29.97
N ILE A 494 39.11 -5.60 31.04
CA ILE A 494 39.09 -7.05 31.22
C ILE A 494 38.27 -7.30 32.49
N LYS A 495 37.01 -7.74 32.34
CA LYS A 495 35.99 -7.73 33.42
C LYS A 495 36.51 -8.27 34.76
N ASP A 496 37.23 -9.39 34.71
CA ASP A 496 37.75 -10.07 35.91
C ASP A 496 39.12 -9.58 36.41
N VAL A 497 39.76 -8.63 35.72
CA VAL A 497 41.07 -8.09 36.12
C VAL A 497 40.88 -6.70 36.71
N VAL A 498 41.15 -6.58 38.01
CA VAL A 498 41.11 -5.30 38.73
C VAL A 498 42.10 -4.31 38.12
N CYS A 499 41.68 -3.06 37.93
CA CYS A 499 42.51 -2.00 37.35
C CYS A 499 42.91 -2.29 35.88
N SER A 500 42.06 -2.96 35.11
CA SER A 500 42.25 -3.19 33.66
C SER A 500 41.61 -2.12 32.77
N GLU A 501 40.86 -1.20 33.39
CA GLU A 501 40.10 -0.18 32.68
C GLU A 501 41.04 0.79 31.96
N SER A 502 40.71 1.07 30.71
CA SER A 502 41.42 2.00 29.88
C SER A 502 40.45 2.82 29.03
N ILE A 503 40.64 4.13 29.02
CA ILE A 503 39.85 5.05 28.19
C ILE A 503 40.76 5.80 27.27
N TYR A 504 40.34 5.91 26.02
CA TYR A 504 41.04 6.62 24.98
C TYR A 504 40.11 7.64 24.34
N PHE A 505 40.56 8.89 24.29
CA PHE A 505 39.91 9.95 23.52
C PHE A 505 40.86 10.44 22.43
N GLN A 506 40.35 10.62 21.22
CA GLN A 506 41.09 11.15 20.08
C GLN A 506 40.27 12.21 19.38
N LYS A 507 40.91 13.31 18.99
CA LYS A 507 40.30 14.35 18.16
C LYS A 507 40.82 14.24 16.72
N GLY A 508 39.92 13.91 15.79
CA GLY A 508 40.19 13.76 14.38
C GLY A 508 41.43 12.92 14.13
N THR A 509 42.35 13.46 13.36
CA THR A 509 43.70 12.89 13.18
C THR A 509 44.77 13.72 13.87
N GLU A 510 44.41 14.57 14.84
CA GLU A 510 45.29 15.60 15.39
C GLU A 510 46.06 15.11 16.63
N TYR A 511 45.35 14.67 17.68
CA TYR A 511 45.95 14.29 18.96
C TYR A 511 45.02 13.41 19.81
N ALA A 512 45.59 12.70 20.79
CA ALA A 512 44.88 11.74 21.61
C ALA A 512 45.37 11.68 23.07
N ILE A 513 44.50 11.22 23.96
CA ILE A 513 44.79 10.90 25.37
C ILE A 513 44.33 9.48 25.70
N LEU A 514 45.17 8.75 26.42
CA LEU A 514 44.93 7.42 26.98
C LEU A 514 45.04 7.49 28.51
N VAL A 515 43.94 7.18 29.19
CA VAL A 515 43.88 7.01 30.63
C VAL A 515 43.86 5.52 30.95
N ASN A 516 44.82 5.05 31.73
CA ASN A 516 44.91 3.64 32.14
C ASN A 516 45.62 3.51 33.49
N TYR A 517 45.73 2.27 33.98
CA TYR A 517 46.56 1.96 35.14
C TYR A 517 47.96 1.52 34.74
N LYS A 518 48.97 2.03 35.47
CA LYS A 518 50.36 1.58 35.39
C LYS A 518 50.76 0.91 36.70
N GLU A 519 51.41 -0.24 36.59
CA GLU A 519 52.01 -0.91 37.75
C GLU A 519 53.20 -0.10 38.28
N VAL A 520 53.18 0.16 39.59
CA VAL A 520 54.28 0.84 40.28
C VAL A 520 54.91 -0.13 41.26
N LYS A 521 56.22 -0.35 41.11
CA LYS A 521 57.00 -1.15 42.06
C LYS A 521 56.95 -0.47 43.43
N PRO A 522 56.61 -1.18 44.52
CA PRO A 522 56.61 -0.58 45.84
C PRO A 522 58.02 -0.08 46.20
N GLY A 523 58.12 1.12 46.76
CA GLY A 523 59.39 1.67 47.24
C GLY A 523 60.05 0.76 48.30
N LEU A 524 61.37 0.90 48.47
CA LEU A 524 62.25 0.06 49.30
C LEU A 524 61.69 -0.32 50.70
N ILE A 525 60.90 0.56 51.34
CA ILE A 525 60.32 0.33 52.66
C ILE A 525 59.00 -0.47 52.61
N LYS A 526 58.22 -0.37 51.53
CA LYS A 526 56.97 -1.14 51.34
C LYS A 526 57.21 -2.56 50.81
N GLY A 527 58.34 -2.80 50.13
CA GLY A 527 58.71 -4.13 49.62
C GLY A 527 58.99 -5.19 50.70
N LEU A 528 59.33 -4.78 51.93
CA LEU A 528 59.59 -5.68 53.07
C LEU A 528 58.32 -6.28 53.70
N LEU A 529 57.12 -5.80 53.36
CA LEU A 529 55.85 -6.18 53.99
C LEU A 529 54.92 -7.05 53.11
N ASN A 530 55.42 -7.56 51.98
CA ASN A 530 54.70 -8.49 51.09
C ASN A 530 53.25 -8.06 50.78
N LYS A 531 53.04 -6.79 50.44
CA LYS A 531 51.80 -6.30 49.84
C LYS A 531 52.03 -6.10 48.34
N GLY A 532 51.12 -6.67 47.55
CA GLY A 532 51.22 -6.79 46.09
C GLY A 532 51.40 -5.47 45.32
N LEU A 533 51.54 -5.62 44.00
CA LEU A 533 51.69 -4.53 43.04
C LEU A 533 50.65 -3.42 43.30
N SER A 534 51.10 -2.16 43.35
CA SER A 534 50.20 -1.01 43.45
C SER A 534 49.98 -0.40 42.07
N HIS A 535 48.72 -0.16 41.70
CA HIS A 535 48.33 0.48 40.44
C HIS A 535 48.14 1.98 40.67
N GLN A 536 48.63 2.80 39.74
CA GLN A 536 48.39 4.24 39.71
C GLN A 536 47.83 4.64 38.35
N LEU A 537 46.95 5.64 38.34
CA LEU A 537 46.42 6.22 37.10
C LEU A 537 47.54 6.91 36.32
N SER A 538 47.53 6.69 35.01
CA SER A 538 48.47 7.24 34.04
C SER A 538 47.68 7.95 32.95
N PHE A 539 48.12 9.16 32.59
CA PHE A 539 47.55 9.98 31.53
C PHE A 539 48.61 10.11 30.43
N ALA A 540 48.58 9.18 29.49
CA ALA A 540 49.46 9.20 28.33
C ALA A 540 48.79 10.06 27.24
N CYS A 541 49.52 11.01 26.67
CA CYS A 541 49.05 11.90 25.61
C CYS A 541 50.00 11.80 24.42
N ARG A 542 49.47 12.03 23.21
CA ARG A 542 50.26 11.94 21.99
C ARG A 542 49.67 12.83 20.90
N ASP A 543 50.54 13.47 20.13
CA ASP A 543 50.18 14.08 18.85
C ASP A 543 50.13 13.01 17.75
N LEU A 544 49.07 13.02 16.95
CA LEU A 544 48.85 12.09 15.85
C LEU A 544 49.42 12.61 14.52
N GLN A 545 49.75 13.90 14.47
CA GLN A 545 50.42 14.58 13.37
C GLN A 545 51.67 15.33 13.86
N GLY A 546 52.68 15.44 12.99
CA GLY A 546 53.96 16.10 13.29
C GLY A 546 55.12 15.13 13.57
N ASP A 547 56.26 15.70 13.97
CA ASP A 547 57.55 14.98 14.08
C ASP A 547 57.69 14.10 15.34
N ASP A 548 56.93 14.37 16.41
CA ASP A 548 56.94 13.59 17.66
C ASP A 548 55.57 12.96 17.91
N GLN A 549 55.45 11.69 17.51
CA GLN A 549 54.23 10.87 17.64
C GLN A 549 54.35 9.83 18.76
N GLU A 550 55.26 10.03 19.70
CA GLU A 550 55.45 9.14 20.86
C GLU A 550 54.41 9.41 21.96
N TRP A 551 54.20 8.42 22.83
CA TRP A 551 53.33 8.57 24.00
C TRP A 551 54.07 9.23 25.16
N HIS A 552 53.59 10.38 25.60
CA HIS A 552 54.14 11.15 26.72
C HIS A 552 53.22 11.06 27.94
N ILE A 553 53.75 10.67 29.10
CA ILE A 553 52.98 10.59 30.35
C ILE A 553 53.02 11.94 31.05
N TYR A 554 51.87 12.57 31.21
CA TYR A 554 51.73 13.82 31.95
C TYR A 554 51.13 13.58 33.33
N HIS A 555 51.55 14.39 34.30
CA HIS A 555 50.80 14.51 35.55
C HIS A 555 49.55 15.37 35.27
N PRO A 556 48.36 15.04 35.82
CA PRO A 556 47.11 15.75 35.53
C PRO A 556 47.18 17.28 35.71
N SER A 557 48.03 17.75 36.63
CA SER A 557 48.20 19.18 36.93
C SER A 557 49.15 19.93 35.99
N VAL A 558 49.81 19.26 35.03
CA VAL A 558 50.82 19.89 34.13
C VAL A 558 50.65 19.49 32.66
N ALA A 559 49.62 18.73 32.31
CA ALA A 559 49.35 18.37 30.93
C ALA A 559 49.04 19.62 30.07
N PRO A 560 49.47 19.66 28.79
CA PRO A 560 49.11 20.74 27.88
C PRO A 560 47.60 20.96 27.80
N LEU A 561 47.18 22.22 27.67
CA LEU A 561 45.76 22.65 27.73
C LEU A 561 44.86 21.81 26.80
N LYS A 562 45.29 21.60 25.55
CA LYS A 562 44.55 20.81 24.53
C LYS A 562 44.19 19.39 24.98
N PHE A 563 45.06 18.72 25.74
CA PHE A 563 44.81 17.34 26.20
C PHE A 563 43.91 17.32 27.43
N ASN A 564 44.05 18.31 28.31
CA ASN A 564 43.17 18.48 29.46
C ASN A 564 41.74 18.82 29.04
N GLU A 565 41.58 19.72 28.06
CA GLU A 565 40.27 20.05 27.46
C GLU A 565 39.64 18.79 26.83
N LEU A 566 40.38 18.07 25.97
CA LEU A 566 39.90 16.82 25.36
C LEU A 566 39.41 15.81 26.41
N MET A 567 40.14 15.65 27.51
CA MET A 567 39.77 14.74 28.59
C MET A 567 38.54 15.22 29.36
N GLN A 568 38.53 16.48 29.81
CA GLN A 568 37.45 16.98 30.67
C GLN A 568 36.13 17.10 29.91
N ASP A 569 36.17 17.63 28.68
CA ASP A 569 34.98 17.84 27.86
C ASP A 569 34.32 16.51 27.49
N ASN A 570 35.13 15.48 27.22
CA ASN A 570 34.61 14.18 26.77
C ASN A 570 34.39 13.18 27.89
N TRP A 571 34.96 13.37 29.08
CA TRP A 571 34.68 12.51 30.23
C TRP A 571 33.19 12.58 30.60
N LYS A 572 32.66 13.79 30.81
CA LYS A 572 31.23 13.96 31.14
C LYS A 572 30.34 13.37 30.04
N VAL A 573 30.64 13.68 28.78
CA VAL A 573 29.88 13.16 27.62
C VAL A 573 29.92 11.63 27.59
N LEU A 574 31.09 11.01 27.81
CA LEU A 574 31.23 9.56 27.89
C LEU A 574 30.37 8.98 29.02
N LEU A 575 30.33 9.57 30.21
CA LEU A 575 29.52 9.03 31.32
C LEU A 575 28.02 9.02 31.01
N HIS A 576 27.53 10.06 30.34
CA HIS A 576 26.13 10.13 29.90
C HIS A 576 25.85 9.13 28.79
N GLU A 577 26.67 9.12 27.73
CA GLU A 577 26.54 8.16 26.63
C GLU A 577 26.63 6.70 27.13
N PHE A 578 27.55 6.40 28.04
CA PHE A 578 27.69 5.07 28.63
C PHE A 578 26.47 4.69 29.48
N SER A 579 25.87 5.66 30.17
CA SER A 579 24.63 5.44 30.91
C SER A 579 23.46 5.12 29.97
N GLU A 580 23.36 5.83 28.84
CA GLU A 580 22.36 5.52 27.80
C GLU A 580 22.60 4.14 27.18
N MET A 581 23.84 3.79 26.82
CA MET A 581 24.19 2.49 26.24
C MET A 581 23.76 1.35 27.15
N GLU A 582 24.10 1.43 28.44
CA GLU A 582 23.73 0.39 29.42
C GLU A 582 22.21 0.32 29.62
N TYR A 583 21.52 1.46 29.63
CA TYR A 583 20.05 1.51 29.71
C TYR A 583 19.38 0.82 28.51
N TYR A 584 19.72 1.20 27.28
CA TYR A 584 19.09 0.62 26.08
C TYR A 584 19.49 -0.85 25.88
N HIS A 585 20.68 -1.25 26.31
CA HIS A 585 21.06 -2.66 26.34
C HIS A 585 20.14 -3.48 27.24
N LEU A 586 19.89 -3.00 28.46
CA LEU A 586 18.99 -3.66 29.40
C LEU A 586 17.55 -3.69 28.88
N GLN A 587 17.08 -2.59 28.27
CA GLN A 587 15.75 -2.53 27.66
C GLN A 587 15.62 -3.54 26.50
N PHE A 588 16.65 -3.71 25.68
CA PHE A 588 16.67 -4.74 24.64
C PHE A 588 16.57 -6.15 25.24
N GLN A 589 17.39 -6.47 26.24
CA GLN A 589 17.38 -7.79 26.89
C GLN A 589 16.04 -8.10 27.58
N GLU A 590 15.39 -7.09 28.16
CA GLU A 590 14.11 -7.22 28.83
C GLU A 590 12.94 -7.39 27.84
N LYS A 591 12.92 -6.57 26.79
CA LYS A 591 11.79 -6.51 25.84
C LYS A 591 11.87 -7.54 24.73
N VAL A 592 13.08 -7.90 24.28
CA VAL A 592 13.33 -8.84 23.21
C VAL A 592 13.90 -10.14 23.80
N THR A 593 13.01 -11.02 24.23
CA THR A 593 13.41 -12.32 24.78
C THR A 593 13.31 -13.43 23.73
N ILE A 594 14.08 -14.50 23.91
CA ILE A 594 13.98 -15.70 23.07
C ILE A 594 12.55 -16.24 23.06
N GLY A 595 11.89 -16.28 24.22
CA GLY A 595 10.52 -16.77 24.33
C GLY A 595 9.53 -15.97 23.48
N LYS A 596 9.68 -14.64 23.41
CA LYS A 596 8.84 -13.79 22.54
C LYS A 596 9.12 -14.03 21.06
N ILE A 597 10.38 -14.11 20.66
CA ILE A 597 10.74 -14.41 19.25
C ILE A 597 10.18 -15.77 18.85
N GLU A 598 10.39 -16.80 19.68
CA GLU A 598 9.89 -18.15 19.40
C GLU A 598 8.36 -18.23 19.38
N HIS A 599 7.69 -17.49 20.27
CA HIS A 599 6.24 -17.39 20.29
C HIS A 599 5.70 -16.82 18.98
N ILE A 600 6.21 -15.66 18.55
CA ILE A 600 5.80 -15.01 17.29
C ILE A 600 6.03 -15.96 16.10
N LEU A 601 7.22 -16.58 16.02
CA LEU A 601 7.54 -17.53 14.95
C LEU A 601 6.68 -18.81 14.99
N SER A 602 6.00 -19.09 16.10
CA SER A 602 5.14 -20.27 16.26
C SER A 602 3.68 -20.03 15.84
N LEU A 603 3.27 -18.77 15.64
CA LEU A 603 1.90 -18.43 15.29
C LEU A 603 1.49 -19.01 13.93
N PRO A 604 0.29 -19.61 13.79
CA PRO A 604 -0.22 -20.16 12.53
C PRO A 604 -0.08 -19.20 11.35
N VAL A 605 -0.51 -17.94 11.49
CA VAL A 605 -0.41 -16.95 10.40
C VAL A 605 1.04 -16.73 9.94
N VAL A 606 2.00 -16.75 10.87
CA VAL A 606 3.43 -16.59 10.55
C VAL A 606 3.98 -17.84 9.87
N LYS A 607 3.56 -19.02 10.30
CA LYS A 607 4.06 -20.30 9.77
C LYS A 607 3.47 -20.66 8.41
N GLU A 608 2.22 -20.29 8.17
CA GLU A 608 1.46 -20.74 7.00
C GLU A 608 1.37 -19.65 5.93
N LYS A 609 1.34 -18.37 6.30
CA LYS A 609 1.23 -17.25 5.35
C LYS A 609 2.55 -16.49 5.15
N TYR A 610 3.30 -16.24 6.22
CA TYR A 610 4.48 -15.34 6.16
C TYR A 610 5.83 -16.05 6.40
N SER A 611 5.93 -17.33 6.06
CA SER A 611 7.14 -18.13 6.35
C SER A 611 8.18 -18.16 5.23
N GLY A 612 7.83 -17.64 4.04
CA GLY A 612 8.67 -17.54 2.84
C GLY A 612 9.79 -16.53 2.91
N TYR A 613 10.64 -16.59 3.93
CA TYR A 613 11.69 -15.59 4.14
C TYR A 613 12.58 -15.32 2.91
N TYR A 614 12.87 -16.35 2.11
CA TYR A 614 13.73 -16.25 0.92
C TYR A 614 12.95 -16.34 -0.40
N ASN A 615 11.62 -16.30 -0.35
CA ASN A 615 10.77 -16.34 -1.51
C ASN A 615 10.23 -14.92 -1.77
N GLU A 616 10.66 -14.30 -2.86
CA GLU A 616 10.21 -12.95 -3.22
C GLU A 616 8.76 -12.91 -3.72
N GLU A 617 8.22 -14.06 -4.15
CA GLU A 617 6.84 -14.20 -4.62
C GLU A 617 5.84 -14.48 -3.49
N GLU A 618 6.31 -14.82 -2.29
CA GLU A 618 5.45 -15.02 -1.13
C GLU A 618 5.06 -13.71 -0.46
N ASP A 619 3.86 -13.69 0.13
CA ASP A 619 3.36 -12.56 0.89
C ASP A 619 4.32 -12.20 2.02
N LYS A 620 4.68 -10.91 2.10
CA LYS A 620 5.41 -10.34 3.24
C LYS A 620 4.43 -9.66 4.17
N LEU A 621 4.71 -9.69 5.47
CA LEU A 621 3.88 -8.97 6.43
C LEU A 621 4.26 -7.50 6.43
N TRP A 622 3.31 -6.64 6.10
CA TRP A 622 3.48 -5.19 6.17
C TRP A 622 2.58 -4.62 7.25
N PHE A 623 3.17 -3.79 8.09
CA PHE A 623 2.42 -2.80 8.85
C PHE A 623 3.00 -1.45 8.45
N GLY A 624 2.23 -0.68 7.69
CA GLY A 624 2.66 0.58 7.09
C GLY A 624 3.86 0.42 6.19
N GLU A 625 4.84 1.30 6.36
CA GLU A 625 6.12 1.28 5.65
C GLU A 625 7.09 0.25 6.25
N THR A 626 6.67 -0.45 7.30
CA THR A 626 7.47 -1.47 7.97
C THR A 626 7.13 -2.88 7.48
N CYS A 627 8.08 -3.50 6.80
CA CYS A 627 8.01 -4.91 6.44
C CYS A 627 8.62 -5.81 7.53
N TYR A 628 7.90 -6.87 7.87
CA TYR A 628 8.32 -7.92 8.79
C TYR A 628 8.49 -9.23 8.02
N THR A 629 9.65 -9.86 8.16
CA THR A 629 9.92 -11.17 7.56
C THR A 629 10.43 -12.16 8.59
N PHE A 630 10.01 -13.42 8.43
CA PHE A 630 10.16 -14.44 9.47
C PHE A 630 10.97 -15.64 8.97
N ARG A 631 12.19 -15.83 9.49
CA ARG A 631 13.02 -16.99 9.14
C ARG A 631 12.78 -18.11 10.15
N GLN A 632 12.13 -19.17 9.71
CA GLN A 632 11.99 -20.42 10.46
C GLN A 632 13.28 -21.25 10.39
N LEU A 633 13.41 -22.23 11.29
CA LEU A 633 14.60 -23.10 11.37
C LEU A 633 14.82 -23.94 10.10
N HIS A 634 13.73 -24.29 9.39
CA HIS A 634 13.80 -25.15 8.22
C HIS A 634 14.04 -24.37 6.92
N ASN A 635 13.92 -23.03 6.91
CA ASN A 635 14.20 -22.22 5.73
C ASN A 635 15.67 -22.33 5.29
N GLU A 636 16.63 -22.38 6.23
CA GLU A 636 18.05 -22.52 5.88
C GLU A 636 18.85 -23.25 6.98
N ARG A 637 19.39 -24.43 6.64
CA ARG A 637 20.23 -25.25 7.52
C ARG A 637 21.47 -24.49 8.01
N GLY A 638 21.52 -24.18 9.31
CA GLY A 638 22.67 -23.54 9.94
C GLY A 638 22.52 -22.04 10.16
N LYS A 639 21.41 -21.45 9.70
CA LYS A 639 21.00 -20.11 10.14
C LYS A 639 20.10 -20.21 11.38
N SER A 640 20.18 -19.19 12.21
CA SER A 640 19.29 -18.99 13.35
C SER A 640 17.88 -18.62 12.88
N ARG A 641 16.90 -18.95 13.72
CA ARG A 641 15.59 -18.30 13.66
C ARG A 641 15.77 -16.78 13.79
N ARG A 642 15.04 -16.02 12.96
CA ARG A 642 15.16 -14.57 12.86
C ARG A 642 13.81 -13.94 12.61
N ILE A 643 13.58 -12.79 13.23
CA ILE A 643 12.57 -11.82 12.78
C ILE A 643 13.36 -10.66 12.19
N SER A 644 13.05 -10.26 10.96
CA SER A 644 13.61 -9.07 10.34
C SER A 644 12.55 -8.00 10.23
N ILE A 645 12.97 -6.76 10.43
CA ILE A 645 12.18 -5.55 10.28
C ILE A 645 12.91 -4.69 9.25
N ILE A 646 12.19 -4.23 8.25
CA ILE A 646 12.69 -3.42 7.14
C ILE A 646 11.79 -2.19 7.10
N HIS A 647 12.34 -1.02 7.41
CA HIS A 647 11.63 0.24 7.16
C HIS A 647 11.93 0.67 5.74
N ASP A 648 10.89 0.81 4.93
CA ASP A 648 10.98 1.38 3.60
C ASP A 648 10.86 2.91 3.71
N GLN A 649 11.95 3.63 3.44
CA GLN A 649 11.97 5.09 3.39
C GLN A 649 12.17 5.58 1.95
N SER A 650 11.80 4.74 0.98
CA SER A 650 12.00 5.03 -0.42
C SER A 650 11.12 6.19 -0.87
N THR A 651 11.70 7.07 -1.66
CA THR A 651 10.96 8.06 -2.45
C THR A 651 10.90 7.58 -3.91
N ASP A 652 10.10 8.25 -4.74
CA ASP A 652 10.05 7.98 -6.20
C ASP A 652 11.45 8.06 -6.88
N GLU A 653 12.41 8.75 -6.26
CA GLU A 653 13.75 8.98 -6.81
C GLU A 653 14.86 8.11 -6.18
N GLU A 654 14.71 7.68 -4.93
CA GLU A 654 15.76 6.96 -4.19
C GLU A 654 15.18 5.87 -3.28
N LYS A 655 15.73 4.65 -3.38
CA LYS A 655 15.39 3.55 -2.48
C LYS A 655 16.26 3.57 -1.24
N VAL A 656 15.64 3.80 -0.08
CA VAL A 656 16.33 3.86 1.21
C VAL A 656 15.66 2.88 2.16
N TYR A 657 16.44 1.93 2.68
CA TYR A 657 15.95 0.89 3.58
C TYR A 657 16.72 0.87 4.89
N ASP A 658 16.00 0.68 5.98
CA ASP A 658 16.55 0.59 7.33
C ASP A 658 16.29 -0.82 7.89
N PHE A 659 17.34 -1.64 7.97
CA PHE A 659 17.22 -3.07 8.31
C PHE A 659 17.60 -3.39 9.76
N TYR A 660 16.74 -4.17 10.42
CA TYR A 660 16.95 -4.67 11.79
C TYR A 660 16.61 -6.15 11.86
N HIS A 661 17.53 -6.98 12.34
CA HIS A 661 17.31 -8.42 12.48
C HIS A 661 17.48 -8.87 13.93
N PHE A 662 16.48 -9.57 14.44
CA PHE A 662 16.43 -10.13 15.78
C PHE A 662 16.73 -11.63 15.68
N ASP A 663 18.01 -11.97 15.87
CA ASP A 663 18.50 -13.34 15.71
C ASP A 663 18.60 -14.04 17.05
N ILE A 664 18.20 -15.31 17.07
CA ILE A 664 18.49 -16.22 18.17
C ILE A 664 19.90 -16.81 17.93
N ALA A 665 20.92 -16.18 18.49
CA ALA A 665 22.32 -16.56 18.29
C ALA A 665 22.84 -17.44 19.44
N LYS A 666 23.68 -18.42 19.11
CA LYS A 666 24.37 -19.26 20.09
C LYS A 666 25.75 -18.67 20.38
N LEU A 667 25.97 -18.22 21.61
CA LEU A 667 27.26 -17.76 22.08
C LEU A 667 28.29 -18.90 22.06
N LYS A 668 29.59 -18.56 22.01
CA LYS A 668 30.69 -19.53 22.13
C LYS A 668 30.64 -20.33 23.43
N SER A 669 30.00 -19.79 24.48
CA SER A 669 29.73 -20.47 25.76
C SER A 669 28.70 -21.61 25.64
N GLY A 670 27.95 -21.67 24.54
CA GLY A 670 26.85 -22.60 24.32
C GLY A 670 25.48 -22.05 24.73
N GLU A 671 25.43 -20.91 25.41
CA GLU A 671 24.21 -20.17 25.74
C GLU A 671 23.59 -19.57 24.48
N THR A 672 22.27 -19.44 24.46
CA THR A 672 21.54 -18.80 23.36
C THR A 672 21.02 -17.46 23.84
N VAL A 673 21.17 -16.42 23.01
CA VAL A 673 20.76 -15.03 23.31
C VAL A 673 20.11 -14.39 22.09
N ALA A 674 19.24 -13.40 22.33
CA ALA A 674 18.77 -12.52 21.27
C ALA A 674 19.87 -11.50 20.94
N VAL A 675 20.15 -11.29 19.66
CA VAL A 675 21.15 -10.33 19.18
C VAL A 675 20.54 -9.49 18.07
N LEU A 676 20.84 -8.18 18.10
CA LEU A 676 20.41 -7.24 17.08
C LEU A 676 21.48 -7.13 15.97
N PHE A 677 21.09 -7.45 14.75
CA PHE A 677 21.90 -7.23 13.54
C PHE A 677 21.26 -6.15 12.66
N ALA A 678 22.05 -5.58 11.76
CA ALA A 678 21.60 -4.71 10.68
C ALA A 678 22.35 -5.07 9.37
N GLN A 679 21.91 -4.51 8.26
CA GLN A 679 22.60 -4.54 6.96
C GLN A 679 22.49 -3.14 6.31
N ASP A 680 23.40 -2.84 5.39
CA ASP A 680 23.48 -1.52 4.73
C ASP A 680 22.95 -1.53 3.29
N SER A 681 22.73 -2.71 2.70
CA SER A 681 22.22 -2.87 1.35
C SER A 681 21.03 -3.82 1.33
N ASP A 682 20.13 -3.65 0.36
CA ASP A 682 19.01 -4.55 0.14
C ASP A 682 19.45 -5.93 -0.40
N GLY A 683 18.61 -6.94 -0.20
CA GLY A 683 18.80 -8.31 -0.65
C GLY A 683 19.28 -9.27 0.44
N PHE A 684 18.95 -10.56 0.26
CA PHE A 684 19.29 -11.63 1.21
C PHE A 684 20.78 -11.97 1.27
N GLU A 685 21.52 -11.63 0.22
CA GLU A 685 22.97 -11.82 0.11
C GLU A 685 23.77 -10.69 0.81
N ALA A 686 23.09 -9.65 1.30
CA ALA A 686 23.72 -8.55 1.99
C ALA A 686 24.43 -9.01 3.28
N GLU A 687 25.61 -8.43 3.54
CA GLU A 687 26.36 -8.74 4.75
C GLU A 687 25.65 -8.14 5.98
N THR A 688 25.25 -9.01 6.91
CA THR A 688 24.68 -8.58 8.19
C THR A 688 25.76 -8.41 9.24
N TYR A 689 25.71 -7.32 10.01
CA TYR A 689 26.63 -7.05 11.11
C TYR A 689 25.88 -6.81 12.43
N GLU A 690 26.49 -7.19 13.54
CA GLU A 690 25.93 -6.93 14.88
C GLU A 690 25.91 -5.43 15.16
N VAL A 691 24.77 -4.91 15.61
CA VAL A 691 24.62 -3.48 15.91
C VAL A 691 25.42 -3.16 17.17
N SER A 692 26.46 -2.32 17.01
CA SER A 692 27.24 -1.84 18.14
C SER A 692 26.35 -1.16 19.17
N ILE A 693 26.55 -1.47 20.46
CA ILE A 693 25.76 -0.89 21.55
C ILE A 693 25.89 0.64 21.66
N SER A 694 26.94 1.22 21.06
CA SER A 694 27.08 2.67 20.94
C SER A 694 26.09 3.30 19.96
N ASN A 695 25.40 2.52 19.13
CA ASN A 695 24.40 3.01 18.18
C ASN A 695 23.00 3.01 18.80
N ILE A 696 22.80 3.92 19.75
CA ILE A 696 21.55 4.06 20.51
C ILE A 696 20.35 4.35 19.61
N ALA A 697 20.54 5.07 18.50
CA ALA A 697 19.48 5.35 17.54
C ALA A 697 18.90 4.05 16.93
N LYS A 698 19.78 3.13 16.49
CA LYS A 698 19.34 1.83 15.97
C LYS A 698 18.64 0.98 17.05
N PHE A 699 19.11 1.01 18.30
CA PHE A 699 18.43 0.31 19.40
C PHE A 699 17.04 0.88 19.72
N LYS A 700 16.88 2.21 19.71
CA LYS A 700 15.58 2.88 19.89
C LYS A 700 14.58 2.45 18.82
N LYS A 701 14.97 2.59 17.54
CA LYS A 701 14.14 2.19 16.39
C LYS A 701 13.77 0.70 16.45
N ALA A 702 14.75 -0.17 16.62
CA ALA A 702 14.52 -1.62 16.71
C ALA A 702 13.56 -2.01 17.85
N LEU A 703 13.73 -1.42 19.04
CA LEU A 703 12.86 -1.67 20.19
C LEU A 703 11.42 -1.21 19.95
N HIS A 704 11.25 -0.06 19.28
CA HIS A 704 9.94 0.45 18.91
C HIS A 704 9.25 -0.52 17.94
N SER A 705 9.88 -0.86 16.82
CA SER A 705 9.29 -1.72 15.79
C SER A 705 9.02 -3.15 16.30
N PHE A 706 9.88 -3.70 17.17
CA PHE A 706 9.61 -5.00 17.79
C PHE A 706 8.37 -4.97 18.70
N ALA A 707 8.18 -3.88 19.46
CA ALA A 707 6.98 -3.72 20.29
C ALA A 707 5.71 -3.58 19.44
N MET A 708 5.81 -2.92 18.27
CA MET A 708 4.71 -2.82 17.30
C MET A 708 4.30 -4.19 16.76
N LEU A 709 5.27 -5.02 16.37
CA LEU A 709 5.00 -6.39 15.95
C LEU A 709 4.29 -7.20 17.05
N GLU A 710 4.82 -7.16 18.28
CA GLU A 710 4.27 -7.92 19.41
C GLU A 710 2.80 -7.58 19.68
N ARG A 711 2.41 -6.31 19.55
CA ARG A 711 1.03 -5.86 19.77
C ARG A 711 0.06 -6.36 18.69
N LYS A 712 0.47 -6.36 17.42
CA LYS A 712 -0.44 -6.61 16.29
C LYS A 712 -0.52 -8.06 15.86
N ILE A 713 0.57 -8.80 15.97
CA ILE A 713 0.67 -10.13 15.35
C ILE A 713 -0.34 -11.12 15.93
N GLU A 714 -0.73 -10.95 17.20
CA GLU A 714 -1.75 -11.77 17.86
C GLU A 714 -3.16 -11.54 17.32
N LYS A 715 -3.51 -10.27 17.09
CA LYS A 715 -4.79 -9.90 16.47
C LYS A 715 -4.86 -10.45 15.06
N LEU A 716 -3.81 -10.21 14.26
CA LEU A 716 -3.71 -10.73 12.90
C LEU A 716 -3.82 -12.27 12.86
N ASN A 717 -3.17 -12.96 13.81
CA ASN A 717 -3.28 -14.41 13.91
C ASN A 717 -4.72 -14.87 14.25
N THR A 718 -5.44 -14.11 15.08
CA THR A 718 -6.83 -14.41 15.42
C THR A 718 -7.74 -14.25 14.20
N GLU A 719 -7.60 -13.14 13.47
CA GLU A 719 -8.35 -12.86 12.23
C GLU A 719 -8.09 -13.94 11.17
N TYR A 720 -6.81 -14.30 10.97
CA TYR A 720 -6.43 -15.38 10.05
C TYR A 720 -7.09 -16.72 10.42
N LEU A 721 -7.11 -17.07 11.71
CA LEU A 721 -7.76 -18.31 12.17
C LEU A 721 -9.29 -18.28 12.02
N GLU A 722 -9.92 -17.10 12.06
CA GLU A 722 -11.34 -16.93 11.79
C GLU A 722 -11.62 -17.04 10.29
N GLU A 723 -10.82 -16.38 9.45
CA GLU A 723 -10.89 -16.47 7.99
C GLU A 723 -10.75 -17.92 7.50
N LEU A 724 -9.77 -18.68 8.05
CA LEU A 724 -9.60 -20.09 7.74
C LEU A 724 -10.84 -20.92 8.10
N LYS A 725 -11.46 -20.67 9.25
CA LYS A 725 -12.70 -21.36 9.65
C LYS A 725 -13.86 -21.01 8.74
N GLU A 726 -14.04 -19.73 8.42
CA GLU A 726 -15.11 -19.29 7.53
C GLU A 726 -14.93 -19.80 6.11
N SER A 727 -13.70 -19.83 5.62
CA SER A 727 -13.33 -20.41 4.33
C SER A 727 -13.66 -21.91 4.30
N GLU A 728 -13.27 -22.66 5.33
CA GLU A 728 -13.59 -24.09 5.42
C GLU A 728 -15.10 -24.33 5.55
N GLU A 729 -15.83 -23.51 6.30
CA GLU A 729 -17.30 -23.59 6.36
C GLU A 729 -17.96 -23.30 5.00
N ARG A 730 -17.46 -22.30 4.27
CA ARG A 730 -17.91 -21.99 2.90
C ARG A 730 -17.62 -23.16 1.96
N ARG A 731 -16.41 -23.73 2.04
CA ARG A 731 -15.99 -24.91 1.27
C ARG A 731 -16.89 -26.10 1.53
N LEU A 732 -17.14 -26.45 2.80
CA LEU A 732 -18.04 -27.55 3.17
C LEU A 732 -19.48 -27.31 2.71
N LYS A 733 -19.98 -26.07 2.76
CA LYS A 733 -21.30 -25.71 2.22
C LYS A 733 -21.35 -25.81 0.69
N ALA A 734 -20.28 -25.46 -0.02
CA ALA A 734 -20.19 -25.60 -1.47
C ALA A 734 -20.15 -27.09 -1.87
N ILE A 735 -19.32 -27.89 -1.22
CA ILE A 735 -19.25 -29.34 -1.38
C ILE A 735 -20.62 -29.99 -1.17
N ALA A 736 -21.36 -29.57 -0.13
CA ALA A 736 -22.70 -30.10 0.16
C ALA A 736 -23.75 -29.78 -0.93
N LYS A 737 -23.51 -28.81 -1.81
CA LYS A 737 -24.40 -28.46 -2.93
C LYS A 737 -24.10 -29.26 -4.21
N ILE A 738 -22.96 -29.94 -4.28
CA ILE A 738 -22.56 -30.69 -5.48
C ILE A 738 -23.58 -31.80 -5.74
N PRO A 739 -24.13 -31.93 -6.96
CA PRO A 739 -25.12 -32.95 -7.27
C PRO A 739 -24.59 -34.38 -7.04
N LEU A 740 -25.32 -35.18 -6.27
CA LEU A 740 -25.05 -36.62 -6.11
C LEU A 740 -25.56 -37.46 -7.30
N ALA A 741 -26.48 -36.91 -8.10
CA ALA A 741 -27.05 -37.61 -9.24
C ALA A 741 -26.04 -37.68 -10.40
N ILE A 742 -25.83 -38.88 -10.93
CA ILE A 742 -25.05 -39.08 -12.15
C ILE A 742 -26.04 -39.15 -13.33
N PRO A 743 -25.87 -38.33 -14.39
CA PRO A 743 -26.78 -38.33 -15.54
C PRO A 743 -26.82 -39.67 -16.27
N PHE A 744 -25.66 -40.33 -16.38
CA PHE A 744 -25.49 -41.60 -17.09
C PHE A 744 -24.61 -42.56 -16.28
N LYS A 745 -25.13 -43.75 -15.99
CA LYS A 745 -24.38 -44.76 -15.24
C LYS A 745 -23.26 -45.38 -16.08
N THR A 746 -23.48 -45.53 -17.40
CA THR A 746 -22.53 -46.13 -18.34
C THR A 746 -22.32 -45.17 -19.49
N ILE A 747 -21.06 -44.90 -19.83
CA ILE A 747 -20.64 -43.91 -20.82
C ILE A 747 -19.64 -44.59 -21.75
N GLU A 748 -19.93 -44.62 -23.05
CA GLU A 748 -18.98 -45.08 -24.05
C GLU A 748 -18.02 -43.93 -24.38
N PHE A 749 -16.72 -44.16 -24.21
CA PHE A 749 -15.66 -43.19 -24.51
C PHE A 749 -14.45 -43.92 -25.09
N ASN A 750 -13.91 -43.44 -26.22
CA ASN A 750 -12.83 -44.10 -26.99
C ASN A 750 -13.04 -45.61 -27.23
N GLY A 751 -14.30 -46.02 -27.43
CA GLY A 751 -14.69 -47.40 -27.68
C GLY A 751 -14.69 -48.32 -26.46
N TYR A 752 -14.59 -47.77 -25.25
CA TYR A 752 -14.71 -48.49 -23.98
C TYR A 752 -15.93 -48.00 -23.18
N GLU A 753 -16.63 -48.91 -22.49
CA GLU A 753 -17.77 -48.57 -21.62
C GLU A 753 -17.29 -48.29 -20.19
N PHE A 754 -17.25 -47.01 -19.81
CA PHE A 754 -16.92 -46.54 -18.47
C PHE A 754 -18.16 -46.44 -17.57
N THR A 755 -17.95 -46.51 -16.26
CA THR A 755 -18.95 -46.09 -15.27
C THR A 755 -18.74 -44.62 -14.92
N GLY A 756 -19.74 -43.76 -15.16
CA GLY A 756 -19.68 -42.37 -14.71
C GLY A 756 -19.85 -42.28 -13.19
N ILE A 757 -19.00 -41.50 -12.51
CA ILE A 757 -19.09 -41.27 -11.06
C ILE A 757 -19.02 -39.77 -10.72
N ASN A 758 -19.67 -39.37 -9.63
CA ASN A 758 -19.65 -37.98 -9.16
C ASN A 758 -18.40 -37.69 -8.29
N LEU A 759 -18.17 -36.41 -7.94
CA LEU A 759 -17.01 -35.99 -7.15
C LEU A 759 -16.93 -36.65 -5.78
N HIS A 760 -18.06 -36.91 -5.09
CA HIS A 760 -18.03 -37.59 -3.79
C HIS A 760 -17.52 -39.03 -3.89
N GLN A 761 -17.97 -39.77 -4.92
CA GLN A 761 -17.51 -41.13 -5.17
C GLN A 761 -16.05 -41.15 -5.61
N ALA A 762 -15.61 -40.20 -6.43
CA ALA A 762 -14.21 -40.05 -6.79
C ALA A 762 -13.35 -39.70 -5.56
N ASN A 763 -13.79 -38.78 -4.70
CA ASN A 763 -13.12 -38.44 -3.45
C ASN A 763 -12.90 -39.67 -2.54
N ASP A 764 -13.90 -40.55 -2.43
CA ASP A 764 -13.76 -41.79 -1.66
C ASP A 764 -12.69 -42.76 -2.20
N LEU A 765 -12.35 -42.66 -3.50
CA LEU A 765 -11.31 -43.48 -4.14
C LEU A 765 -9.91 -42.82 -4.10
N LEU A 766 -9.88 -41.48 -4.04
CA LEU A 766 -8.67 -40.68 -4.29
C LEU A 766 -8.10 -39.99 -3.05
N LYS A 767 -8.90 -39.67 -2.02
CA LYS A 767 -8.49 -38.90 -0.83
C LYS A 767 -7.30 -39.48 -0.04
N ASP A 768 -7.07 -40.79 -0.15
CA ASP A 768 -6.00 -41.50 0.55
C ASP A 768 -4.74 -41.68 -0.32
N LEU A 769 -4.73 -41.16 -1.56
CA LEU A 769 -3.56 -41.19 -2.42
C LEU A 769 -2.48 -40.26 -1.91
N LYS A 770 -1.25 -40.77 -1.85
CA LYS A 770 -0.10 -40.05 -1.33
C LYS A 770 1.07 -40.00 -2.30
N ASP A 771 1.89 -38.97 -2.13
CA ASP A 771 3.19 -38.78 -2.79
C ASP A 771 4.13 -39.96 -2.52
N LEU A 772 5.26 -40.05 -3.21
CA LEU A 772 6.16 -41.20 -3.14
C LEU A 772 6.70 -41.49 -1.73
N GLU A 773 6.84 -40.47 -0.88
CA GLU A 773 7.34 -40.61 0.48
C GLU A 773 6.23 -40.89 1.53
N ASP A 774 4.97 -40.99 1.11
CA ASP A 774 3.78 -41.17 1.96
C ASP A 774 3.57 -40.03 2.99
N LYS A 775 4.08 -38.84 2.68
CA LYS A 775 4.04 -37.64 3.53
C LYS A 775 2.86 -36.74 3.21
N GLU A 776 2.51 -36.60 1.93
CA GLU A 776 1.53 -35.63 1.44
C GLU A 776 0.41 -36.32 0.65
N TYR A 777 -0.81 -35.82 0.78
CA TYR A 777 -1.95 -36.30 -0.01
C TYR A 777 -1.95 -35.61 -1.37
N LEU A 778 -2.17 -36.38 -2.44
CA LEU A 778 -2.06 -35.87 -3.82
C LEU A 778 -3.38 -35.30 -4.36
N TYR A 779 -4.53 -35.73 -3.82
CA TYR A 779 -5.84 -35.38 -4.36
C TYR A 779 -6.76 -34.84 -3.27
N ASP A 780 -7.15 -33.58 -3.41
CA ASP A 780 -8.44 -33.06 -2.94
C ASP A 780 -9.34 -32.92 -4.16
N VAL A 781 -10.30 -33.83 -4.34
CA VAL A 781 -11.16 -33.87 -5.54
C VAL A 781 -12.08 -32.64 -5.63
N PHE A 782 -12.26 -31.90 -4.54
CA PHE A 782 -13.09 -30.71 -4.52
C PHE A 782 -12.32 -29.42 -4.87
N ASP A 783 -10.99 -29.41 -4.69
CA ASP A 783 -10.15 -28.24 -4.94
C ASP A 783 -9.23 -28.42 -6.17
N ASN A 784 -8.71 -29.63 -6.42
CA ASN A 784 -7.70 -29.90 -7.45
C ASN A 784 -8.23 -29.96 -8.89
N VAL A 785 -9.51 -29.62 -9.13
CA VAL A 785 -10.12 -29.74 -10.45
C VAL A 785 -10.78 -28.43 -10.87
N HIS A 786 -10.00 -27.51 -11.43
CA HIS A 786 -10.47 -26.25 -11.99
C HIS A 786 -10.64 -26.38 -13.51
N PHE A 787 -11.80 -25.95 -14.02
CA PHE A 787 -12.07 -25.80 -15.45
C PHE A 787 -12.42 -24.34 -15.75
N PRO A 788 -12.07 -23.81 -16.94
CA PRO A 788 -12.29 -22.41 -17.30
C PRO A 788 -13.78 -22.01 -17.42
N ASN A 789 -14.71 -22.98 -17.45
CA ASN A 789 -16.15 -22.74 -17.53
C ASN A 789 -16.89 -23.42 -16.37
N ASP A 790 -16.97 -22.70 -15.26
CA ASP A 790 -17.58 -23.05 -13.97
C ASP A 790 -19.12 -23.32 -14.06
N THR A 791 -19.49 -24.42 -14.73
CA THR A 791 -20.89 -24.84 -14.95
C THR A 791 -21.33 -25.97 -14.00
N GLY A 792 -20.50 -26.37 -13.04
CA GLY A 792 -20.90 -27.16 -11.86
C GLY A 792 -21.24 -28.65 -12.08
N ASN A 793 -21.02 -29.22 -13.27
CA ASN A 793 -21.34 -30.63 -13.58
C ASN A 793 -20.13 -31.43 -14.10
N GLY A 794 -19.08 -31.54 -13.28
CA GLY A 794 -17.93 -32.40 -13.57
C GLY A 794 -18.10 -33.84 -13.07
N TYR A 795 -17.57 -34.82 -13.81
CA TYR A 795 -17.66 -36.25 -13.48
C TYR A 795 -16.34 -36.99 -13.79
N PHE A 796 -16.12 -38.12 -13.13
CA PHE A 796 -15.02 -39.03 -13.46
C PHE A 796 -15.53 -40.26 -14.21
N LEU A 797 -14.69 -40.81 -15.08
CA LEU A 797 -14.94 -42.07 -15.77
C LEU A 797 -14.16 -43.20 -15.10
N LEU A 798 -14.88 -44.20 -14.58
CA LEU A 798 -14.33 -45.31 -13.80
C LEU A 798 -14.35 -46.62 -14.60
N ALA A 799 -13.21 -47.31 -14.62
CA ALA A 799 -13.09 -48.70 -15.04
C ALA A 799 -12.59 -49.55 -13.86
N ASP A 800 -13.33 -50.60 -13.51
CA ASP A 800 -13.06 -51.47 -12.37
C ASP A 800 -12.36 -52.80 -12.72
N GLU A 801 -12.15 -53.07 -14.00
CA GLU A 801 -11.48 -54.24 -14.56
C GLU A 801 -10.20 -53.86 -15.34
N ASP A 802 -9.40 -54.85 -15.74
CA ASP A 802 -8.24 -54.62 -16.61
C ASP A 802 -8.72 -54.10 -17.98
N VAL A 803 -8.10 -53.02 -18.47
CA VAL A 803 -8.52 -52.37 -19.71
C VAL A 803 -7.46 -52.48 -20.79
N VAL A 804 -7.89 -52.91 -21.98
CA VAL A 804 -7.08 -52.90 -23.19
C VAL A 804 -7.81 -52.09 -24.25
N MET A 805 -7.22 -50.99 -24.70
CA MET A 805 -7.80 -50.16 -25.77
C MET A 805 -6.73 -49.63 -26.73
N PRO A 806 -7.11 -49.19 -27.95
CA PRO A 806 -6.13 -48.71 -28.92
C PRO A 806 -5.35 -47.49 -28.44
N ALA A 807 -6.06 -46.49 -27.93
CA ALA A 807 -5.52 -45.23 -27.44
C ALA A 807 -6.47 -44.61 -26.40
N LEU A 808 -5.95 -43.70 -25.59
CA LEU A 808 -6.73 -42.88 -24.67
C LEU A 808 -6.31 -41.41 -24.85
N GLU A 809 -7.19 -40.62 -25.43
CA GLU A 809 -7.10 -39.16 -25.44
C GLU A 809 -7.92 -38.65 -24.26
N LEU A 810 -7.31 -37.85 -23.39
CA LEU A 810 -7.94 -37.36 -22.16
C LEU A 810 -8.93 -36.23 -22.47
N ASP A 811 -9.88 -36.42 -23.38
CA ASP A 811 -10.81 -35.33 -23.73
C ASP A 811 -11.70 -34.93 -22.55
N VAL A 812 -12.07 -33.65 -22.54
CA VAL A 812 -12.92 -33.02 -21.52
C VAL A 812 -14.42 -33.24 -21.78
N GLU A 813 -14.79 -33.65 -23.00
CA GLU A 813 -16.18 -33.88 -23.43
C GLU A 813 -16.38 -35.30 -23.96
N ALA A 814 -17.51 -35.93 -23.60
CA ALA A 814 -17.95 -37.16 -24.24
C ALA A 814 -18.84 -36.84 -25.47
N TYR A 815 -18.27 -36.95 -26.68
CA TYR A 815 -18.98 -36.68 -27.93
C TYR A 815 -20.28 -37.50 -28.07
N GLY A 816 -21.41 -36.82 -28.33
CA GLY A 816 -22.69 -37.45 -28.67
C GLY A 816 -23.76 -37.49 -27.55
N LEU A 817 -23.48 -36.91 -26.39
CA LEU A 817 -24.47 -36.72 -25.32
C LEU A 817 -25.30 -35.44 -25.55
N VAL A 818 -26.59 -35.48 -25.20
CA VAL A 818 -27.54 -34.35 -25.37
C VAL A 818 -27.37 -33.27 -24.26
N PHE A 819 -26.40 -33.46 -23.35
CA PHE A 819 -26.12 -32.63 -22.18
C PHE A 819 -24.61 -32.39 -22.05
N ASP A 820 -24.24 -31.23 -21.52
CA ASP A 820 -22.86 -30.88 -21.16
C ASP A 820 -22.37 -31.85 -20.06
N PHE A 821 -21.51 -32.81 -20.44
CA PHE A 821 -20.90 -33.78 -19.54
C PHE A 821 -19.38 -33.55 -19.55
N ASN A 822 -18.87 -32.92 -18.49
CA ASN A 822 -17.46 -32.55 -18.37
C ASN A 822 -16.69 -33.66 -17.65
N ILE A 823 -15.67 -34.21 -18.30
CA ILE A 823 -14.82 -35.26 -17.76
C ILE A 823 -13.68 -34.61 -16.97
N LEU A 824 -13.67 -34.83 -15.66
CA LEU A 824 -12.65 -34.35 -14.73
C LEU A 824 -11.45 -35.28 -14.63
N GLY A 825 -11.64 -36.56 -14.94
CA GLY A 825 -10.57 -37.53 -14.95
C GLY A 825 -11.02 -38.95 -15.21
N PHE A 826 -10.03 -39.81 -15.42
CA PHE A 826 -10.17 -41.22 -15.73
C PHE A 826 -9.54 -42.04 -14.60
N ILE A 827 -10.33 -42.94 -14.02
CA ILE A 827 -9.90 -43.81 -12.91
C ILE A 827 -9.94 -45.26 -13.38
N PHE A 828 -8.79 -45.91 -13.37
CA PHE A 828 -8.62 -47.34 -13.61
C PHE A 828 -8.23 -48.01 -12.29
N LEU A 829 -9.08 -48.91 -11.77
CA LEU A 829 -8.79 -49.63 -10.53
C LEU A 829 -7.79 -50.78 -10.72
N LYS A 830 -7.48 -51.15 -11.97
CA LYS A 830 -6.53 -52.21 -12.34
C LYS A 830 -5.61 -51.77 -13.49
N ASP A 831 -5.07 -52.72 -14.25
CA ASP A 831 -4.07 -52.45 -15.29
C ASP A 831 -4.68 -51.78 -16.52
N LEU A 832 -3.98 -50.78 -17.09
CA LEU A 832 -4.33 -50.10 -18.34
C LEU A 832 -3.27 -50.41 -19.40
N THR A 833 -3.70 -51.02 -20.51
CA THR A 833 -2.86 -51.32 -21.67
C THR A 833 -3.36 -50.58 -22.91
N LEU A 834 -2.52 -49.70 -23.45
CA LEU A 834 -2.77 -48.91 -24.65
C LEU A 834 -1.82 -49.35 -25.77
N THR A 835 -2.37 -49.80 -26.89
CA THR A 835 -1.53 -50.32 -27.99
C THR A 835 -0.88 -49.24 -28.84
N SER A 836 -1.39 -48.01 -28.78
CA SER A 836 -0.90 -46.86 -29.57
C SER A 836 -0.42 -45.71 -28.68
N HIS A 837 -1.32 -44.96 -28.05
CA HIS A 837 -0.92 -43.74 -27.35
C HIS A 837 -1.85 -43.34 -26.20
N LEU A 838 -1.29 -42.52 -25.30
CA LEU A 838 -1.96 -41.74 -24.27
C LEU A 838 -1.63 -40.28 -24.52
N LYS A 839 -2.65 -39.42 -24.62
CA LYS A 839 -2.47 -38.00 -24.96
C LYS A 839 -3.28 -37.12 -24.01
N ALA A 840 -2.67 -36.05 -23.50
CA ALA A 840 -3.38 -34.98 -22.82
C ALA A 840 -4.30 -34.23 -23.79
N TYR A 841 -5.34 -33.61 -23.25
CA TYR A 841 -6.25 -32.77 -24.04
C TYR A 841 -5.63 -31.41 -24.34
N ASP A 842 -5.10 -30.75 -23.31
CA ASP A 842 -4.35 -29.50 -23.43
C ASP A 842 -3.35 -29.33 -22.27
N ALA A 843 -2.48 -28.32 -22.38
CA ALA A 843 -1.40 -28.06 -21.44
C ALA A 843 -1.84 -27.65 -20.03
N ASP A 844 -2.99 -26.97 -19.89
CA ASP A 844 -3.47 -26.32 -18.67
C ASP A 844 -4.60 -27.11 -17.95
N TYR A 845 -5.48 -27.79 -18.70
CA TYR A 845 -6.78 -28.29 -18.22
C TYR A 845 -7.09 -29.74 -18.64
N SER A 846 -6.07 -30.52 -18.98
CA SER A 846 -6.29 -31.96 -19.25
C SER A 846 -6.91 -32.65 -18.02
N PRO A 847 -7.87 -33.57 -18.18
CA PRO A 847 -8.40 -34.42 -17.13
C PRO A 847 -7.32 -35.26 -16.44
N ALA A 848 -7.50 -35.52 -15.14
CA ALA A 848 -6.58 -36.35 -14.37
C ALA A 848 -6.60 -37.82 -14.85
N LEU A 849 -5.45 -38.48 -14.79
CA LEU A 849 -5.34 -39.92 -15.07
C LEU A 849 -4.90 -40.64 -13.81
N ILE A 850 -5.72 -41.58 -13.31
CA ILE A 850 -5.45 -42.37 -12.12
C ILE A 850 -5.49 -43.85 -12.49
N VAL A 851 -4.36 -44.55 -12.33
CA VAL A 851 -4.24 -46.00 -12.57
C VAL A 851 -3.74 -46.66 -11.29
N LYS A 852 -4.59 -47.47 -10.63
CA LYS A 852 -4.22 -48.24 -9.41
C LYS A 852 -3.45 -49.53 -9.74
N GLY A 853 -3.36 -49.89 -11.02
CA GLY A 853 -2.51 -50.96 -11.55
C GLY A 853 -1.29 -50.45 -12.32
N ASN A 854 -0.83 -51.26 -13.28
CA ASN A 854 0.23 -50.91 -14.21
C ASN A 854 -0.31 -50.18 -15.45
N LEU A 855 0.50 -49.28 -16.01
CA LEU A 855 0.24 -48.60 -17.28
C LEU A 855 1.25 -49.07 -18.32
N SER A 856 0.77 -49.68 -19.41
CA SER A 856 1.58 -50.00 -20.58
C SER A 856 1.06 -49.21 -21.77
N CYS A 857 1.92 -48.38 -22.38
CA CYS A 857 1.56 -47.58 -23.54
C CYS A 857 2.80 -47.35 -24.40
N LYS A 858 2.70 -47.33 -25.73
CA LYS A 858 3.87 -47.05 -26.57
C LYS A 858 4.34 -45.59 -26.40
N ASN A 859 3.45 -44.62 -26.60
CA ASN A 859 3.77 -43.19 -26.48
C ASN A 859 2.84 -42.52 -25.46
N ILE A 860 3.40 -41.78 -24.51
CA ILE A 860 2.66 -41.06 -23.47
C ILE A 860 2.98 -39.57 -23.57
N ASN A 861 1.93 -38.75 -23.63
CA ASN A 861 1.99 -37.30 -23.39
C ASN A 861 1.00 -36.92 -22.28
N LEU A 862 1.47 -36.15 -21.30
CA LEU A 862 0.73 -35.72 -20.12
C LEU A 862 1.05 -34.27 -19.77
N SER A 863 0.03 -33.55 -19.31
CA SER A 863 0.03 -32.13 -18.93
C SER A 863 -1.28 -31.79 -18.21
N GLY A 864 -1.41 -30.58 -17.67
CA GLY A 864 -2.68 -30.00 -17.20
C GLY A 864 -3.24 -30.52 -15.87
N ASN A 865 -2.75 -31.64 -15.32
CA ASN A 865 -3.23 -32.15 -14.03
C ASN A 865 -2.23 -33.00 -13.27
N ILE A 866 -2.59 -33.34 -12.03
CA ILE A 866 -1.92 -34.41 -11.30
C ILE A 866 -2.36 -35.74 -11.94
N HIS A 867 -1.40 -36.54 -12.39
CA HIS A 867 -1.60 -37.90 -12.87
C HIS A 867 -0.92 -38.89 -11.92
N TYR A 868 -1.54 -40.04 -11.73
CA TYR A 868 -1.11 -41.02 -10.74
C TYR A 868 -1.14 -42.45 -11.28
N VAL A 869 -0.03 -43.17 -11.08
CA VAL A 869 0.07 -44.61 -11.34
C VAL A 869 0.63 -45.31 -10.10
N GLU A 870 -0.17 -46.20 -9.49
CA GLU A 870 0.26 -46.97 -8.33
C GLU A 870 1.28 -48.06 -8.70
N GLY A 871 1.09 -48.69 -9.86
CA GLY A 871 1.99 -49.70 -10.41
C GLY A 871 3.14 -49.13 -11.23
N ALA A 872 3.62 -49.93 -12.18
CA ALA A 872 4.71 -49.55 -13.08
C ALA A 872 4.18 -48.89 -14.37
N ILE A 873 4.98 -47.99 -14.94
CA ILE A 873 4.80 -47.50 -16.32
C ILE A 873 5.81 -48.21 -17.23
N THR A 874 5.34 -48.75 -18.36
CA THR A 874 6.19 -49.23 -19.45
C THR A 874 5.83 -48.53 -20.75
N CYS A 875 6.79 -47.81 -21.34
CA CYS A 875 6.61 -47.09 -22.60
C CYS A 875 7.86 -47.04 -23.48
N GLU A 876 7.69 -46.62 -24.73
CA GLU A 876 8.80 -46.24 -25.61
C GLU A 876 9.18 -44.78 -25.31
N PHE A 877 8.21 -43.87 -25.39
CA PHE A 877 8.42 -42.44 -25.20
C PHE A 877 7.43 -41.85 -24.21
N LEU A 878 7.93 -41.08 -23.23
CA LEU A 878 7.12 -40.29 -22.29
C LEU A 878 7.52 -38.82 -22.41
N TYR A 879 6.55 -37.97 -22.69
CA TYR A 879 6.69 -36.52 -22.67
C TYR A 879 5.72 -35.92 -21.65
N ALA A 880 6.26 -35.20 -20.67
CA ALA A 880 5.50 -34.46 -19.68
C ALA A 880 5.80 -32.97 -19.90
N GLU A 881 4.77 -32.15 -20.05
CA GLU A 881 4.94 -30.73 -20.40
C GLU A 881 4.07 -29.81 -19.56
N TYR A 882 4.57 -28.58 -19.37
CA TYR A 882 3.88 -27.44 -18.79
C TYR A 882 3.62 -27.55 -17.27
N ASN A 883 3.76 -26.43 -16.54
CA ASN A 883 3.77 -26.41 -15.06
C ASN A 883 2.44 -26.66 -14.36
N HIS A 884 1.35 -26.85 -15.10
CA HIS A 884 0.08 -27.25 -14.53
C HIS A 884 0.03 -28.76 -14.32
N GLY A 885 0.33 -29.20 -13.10
CA GLY A 885 0.15 -30.59 -12.68
C GLY A 885 1.45 -31.34 -12.37
N GLY A 886 1.40 -32.67 -12.42
CA GLY A 886 2.57 -33.51 -12.14
C GLY A 886 2.29 -35.01 -12.29
N LEU A 887 3.31 -35.80 -12.58
CA LEU A 887 3.18 -37.25 -12.75
C LEU A 887 3.77 -38.00 -11.55
N TYR A 888 2.95 -38.78 -10.86
CA TYR A 888 3.36 -39.59 -9.71
C TYR A 888 3.24 -41.08 -10.00
N VAL A 889 4.36 -41.78 -10.01
CA VAL A 889 4.44 -43.22 -10.25
C VAL A 889 5.07 -43.90 -9.04
N LYS A 890 4.26 -44.62 -8.26
CA LYS A 890 4.76 -45.35 -7.08
C LYS A 890 5.66 -46.52 -7.47
N GLY A 891 5.39 -47.15 -8.61
CA GLY A 891 6.21 -48.22 -9.16
C GLY A 891 7.37 -47.72 -10.02
N ARG A 892 7.85 -48.60 -10.90
CA ARG A 892 8.98 -48.36 -11.78
C ARG A 892 8.53 -47.72 -13.10
N LEU A 893 9.26 -46.71 -13.58
CA LEU A 893 9.25 -46.28 -14.98
C LEU A 893 10.24 -47.12 -15.78
N THR A 894 9.78 -47.73 -16.87
CA THR A 894 10.63 -48.32 -17.92
C THR A 894 10.33 -47.61 -19.24
N ALA A 895 11.28 -46.82 -19.75
CA ALA A 895 11.12 -46.02 -20.97
C ALA A 895 12.36 -46.09 -21.87
N ASP A 896 12.19 -46.04 -23.20
CA ASP A 896 13.33 -45.82 -24.11
C ASP A 896 13.80 -44.35 -24.00
N CYS A 897 12.87 -43.39 -23.86
CA CYS A 897 13.18 -41.99 -23.58
C CYS A 897 12.09 -41.32 -22.74
N VAL A 898 12.49 -40.51 -21.76
CA VAL A 898 11.62 -39.62 -20.99
C VAL A 898 12.08 -38.17 -21.13
N VAL A 899 11.12 -37.29 -21.38
CA VAL A 899 11.29 -35.84 -21.49
C VAL A 899 10.30 -35.17 -20.54
N ALA A 900 10.79 -34.27 -19.69
CA ALA A 900 9.93 -33.44 -18.83
C ALA A 900 10.30 -31.97 -18.99
N GLU A 901 9.34 -31.15 -19.37
CA GLU A 901 9.46 -29.71 -19.57
C GLU A 901 8.47 -29.02 -18.63
N ASP A 902 8.98 -28.38 -17.59
CA ASP A 902 8.23 -27.62 -16.58
C ASP A 902 7.19 -28.44 -15.77
N MET A 903 7.06 -29.74 -16.02
CA MET A 903 6.12 -30.63 -15.33
C MET A 903 6.85 -31.62 -14.40
N PRO A 904 6.68 -31.55 -13.06
CA PRO A 904 7.37 -32.42 -12.13
C PRO A 904 6.90 -33.88 -12.23
N CYS A 905 7.86 -34.79 -12.37
CA CYS A 905 7.64 -36.22 -12.54
C CYS A 905 8.39 -37.03 -11.47
N TYR A 906 7.66 -37.81 -10.68
CA TYR A 906 8.18 -38.57 -9.56
C TYR A 906 8.01 -40.08 -9.77
N PHE A 907 9.10 -40.83 -9.68
CA PHE A 907 9.12 -42.27 -9.96
C PHE A 907 9.71 -43.08 -8.80
N GLY A 908 9.06 -44.20 -8.44
CA GLY A 908 9.55 -45.10 -7.41
C GLY A 908 10.87 -45.76 -7.78
N GLU A 909 11.09 -45.97 -9.09
CA GLU A 909 12.36 -46.39 -9.68
C GLU A 909 12.40 -45.95 -11.15
N ILE A 910 13.56 -45.58 -11.68
CA ILE A 910 13.72 -45.11 -13.07
C ILE A 910 14.66 -46.03 -13.85
N VAL A 911 14.16 -46.59 -14.95
CA VAL A 911 14.95 -47.29 -15.96
C VAL A 911 14.66 -46.63 -17.31
N ALA A 912 15.51 -45.70 -17.72
CA ALA A 912 15.36 -44.95 -18.96
C ALA A 912 16.55 -45.13 -19.91
N GLY A 913 16.27 -45.27 -21.20
CA GLY A 913 17.28 -45.19 -22.25
C GLY A 913 17.90 -43.80 -22.30
N ALA A 914 17.06 -42.76 -22.32
CA ALA A 914 17.39 -41.35 -22.23
C ALA A 914 16.47 -40.60 -21.25
N ILE A 915 17.04 -39.61 -20.57
CA ILE A 915 16.39 -38.63 -19.68
C ILE A 915 16.83 -37.24 -20.15
N VAL A 916 15.87 -36.36 -20.40
CA VAL A 916 16.09 -34.93 -20.62
C VAL A 916 15.03 -34.16 -19.85
N SER A 917 15.44 -33.18 -19.05
CA SER A 917 14.48 -32.32 -18.34
C SER A 917 15.08 -31.01 -17.89
N ASP A 918 14.23 -30.03 -17.59
CA ASP A 918 14.55 -28.77 -16.93
C ASP A 918 14.57 -28.89 -15.40
N TYR A 919 15.17 -29.96 -14.90
CA TYR A 919 15.20 -30.32 -13.49
C TYR A 919 13.90 -30.93 -12.90
N SER A 920 12.99 -31.37 -13.76
CA SER A 920 11.65 -31.84 -13.37
C SER A 920 11.51 -33.33 -13.10
N ILE A 921 12.57 -34.14 -13.17
CA ILE A 921 12.49 -35.61 -12.99
C ILE A 921 13.11 -36.07 -11.66
N TYR A 922 12.34 -36.82 -10.87
CA TYR A 922 12.73 -37.30 -9.54
C TYR A 922 12.54 -38.81 -9.40
N GLY A 923 13.46 -39.46 -8.68
CA GLY A 923 13.43 -40.89 -8.41
C GLY A 923 13.78 -41.25 -6.96
N LEU A 924 13.18 -42.30 -6.41
CA LEU A 924 13.56 -42.84 -5.10
C LEU A 924 14.79 -43.77 -5.20
N ASP A 925 15.92 -43.33 -4.64
CA ASP A 925 17.11 -44.15 -4.52
C ASP A 925 17.21 -44.83 -3.15
N SER A 926 17.69 -46.08 -3.13
CA SER A 926 17.99 -46.81 -1.90
C SER A 926 19.46 -46.63 -1.53
N ILE A 927 19.72 -45.90 -0.44
CA ILE A 927 21.08 -45.66 0.08
C ILE A 927 21.30 -46.41 1.39
N LEU A 928 22.55 -46.68 1.74
CA LEU A 928 22.92 -47.22 3.05
C LEU A 928 23.41 -46.08 3.95
N ASP A 929 22.86 -45.97 5.16
CA ASP A 929 23.35 -45.02 6.16
C ASP A 929 24.67 -45.48 6.82
N GLU A 930 25.24 -44.65 7.70
CA GLU A 930 26.49 -44.94 8.41
C GLU A 930 26.42 -46.20 9.28
N GLN A 931 25.21 -46.66 9.63
CA GLN A 931 24.97 -47.90 10.38
C GLN A 931 24.65 -49.10 9.47
N GLY A 932 24.61 -48.89 8.15
CA GLY A 932 24.32 -49.93 7.16
C GLY A 932 22.83 -50.21 6.94
N ASN A 933 21.92 -49.36 7.43
CA ASN A 933 20.49 -49.51 7.16
C ASN A 933 20.14 -48.88 5.80
N THR A 934 19.22 -49.49 5.07
CA THR A 934 18.71 -48.93 3.82
C THR A 934 17.72 -47.79 4.10
N GLN A 935 17.98 -46.63 3.52
CA GLN A 935 17.08 -45.48 3.51
C GLN A 935 16.67 -45.18 2.07
N LYS A 936 15.39 -44.84 1.86
CA LYS A 936 14.93 -44.30 0.58
C LYS A 936 15.08 -42.79 0.59
N VAL A 937 15.66 -42.23 -0.46
CA VAL A 937 15.83 -40.79 -0.62
C VAL A 937 15.36 -40.40 -2.01
N LEU A 938 14.50 -39.38 -2.07
CA LEU A 938 14.06 -38.79 -3.33
C LEU A 938 15.17 -37.88 -3.87
N ASN A 939 15.62 -38.16 -5.08
CA ASN A 939 16.64 -37.37 -5.76
C ASN A 939 16.15 -36.90 -7.13
N PHE A 940 16.56 -35.69 -7.51
CA PHE A 940 16.48 -35.24 -8.89
C PHE A 940 17.42 -36.06 -9.80
N TYR A 941 17.02 -36.38 -11.03
CA TYR A 941 17.79 -37.14 -12.01
C TYR A 941 18.30 -36.25 -13.16
N PRO A 942 19.62 -36.01 -13.25
CA PRO A 942 20.19 -35.15 -14.28
C PRO A 942 20.00 -35.67 -15.71
N ASP A 943 20.06 -34.73 -16.65
CA ASP A 943 20.08 -35.03 -18.08
C ASP A 943 21.14 -36.08 -18.41
N THR A 944 20.73 -36.98 -19.30
CA THR A 944 21.63 -37.95 -19.89
C THR A 944 21.94 -37.60 -21.34
N HIS A 945 21.09 -36.91 -22.09
CA HIS A 945 21.35 -36.63 -23.52
C HIS A 945 20.97 -35.19 -23.88
N PHE A 946 21.35 -34.76 -25.08
CA PHE A 946 20.61 -33.71 -25.79
C PHE A 946 19.47 -34.33 -26.60
N LEU A 947 18.37 -33.61 -26.78
CA LEU A 947 17.24 -34.13 -27.54
C LEU A 947 17.58 -34.39 -29.00
N GLN A 948 18.45 -33.57 -29.62
CA GLN A 948 18.89 -33.80 -30.99
C GLN A 948 19.66 -35.11 -31.21
N ASP A 949 20.17 -35.73 -30.14
CA ASP A 949 20.92 -36.99 -30.23
C ASP A 949 20.02 -38.22 -30.03
N VAL A 950 18.76 -38.01 -29.66
CA VAL A 950 17.80 -39.08 -29.33
C VAL A 950 16.60 -39.05 -30.28
N LEU A 951 16.06 -37.87 -30.55
CA LEU A 951 14.85 -37.71 -31.34
C LEU A 951 15.14 -37.53 -32.83
N VAL A 952 14.18 -37.90 -33.67
CA VAL A 952 14.22 -37.63 -35.11
C VAL A 952 14.22 -36.10 -35.38
N PRO A 953 14.90 -35.60 -36.42
CA PRO A 953 14.99 -34.16 -36.69
C PRO A 953 13.64 -33.44 -36.85
N GLU A 954 12.61 -34.16 -37.29
CA GLU A 954 11.28 -33.63 -37.57
C GLU A 954 10.48 -33.21 -36.32
N VAL A 955 10.88 -33.67 -35.14
CA VAL A 955 10.23 -33.31 -33.86
C VAL A 955 11.08 -32.39 -33.01
N LEU A 956 12.17 -31.83 -33.53
CA LEU A 956 13.04 -30.91 -32.81
C LEU A 956 12.61 -29.46 -33.11
N GLY A 957 12.33 -28.69 -32.05
CA GLY A 957 12.00 -27.28 -32.14
C GLY A 957 13.21 -26.37 -32.37
N ASP A 958 12.95 -25.06 -32.25
CA ASP A 958 14.00 -24.06 -32.16
C ASP A 958 14.61 -24.05 -30.75
N GLU A 959 15.88 -23.63 -30.65
CA GLU A 959 16.56 -23.47 -29.36
C GLU A 959 15.98 -22.28 -28.58
N THR A 960 15.39 -22.55 -27.42
CA THR A 960 14.88 -21.56 -26.47
C THR A 960 15.57 -21.78 -25.12
N TRP A 961 16.08 -20.71 -24.52
CA TRP A 961 16.79 -20.76 -23.23
C TRP A 961 17.94 -21.80 -23.15
N GLY A 962 18.57 -22.11 -24.28
CA GLY A 962 19.68 -23.07 -24.36
C GLY A 962 19.25 -24.56 -24.42
N LEU A 963 17.96 -24.83 -24.59
CA LEU A 963 17.39 -26.17 -24.79
C LEU A 963 16.56 -26.23 -26.08
N ILE A 964 16.46 -27.42 -26.67
CA ILE A 964 15.62 -27.68 -27.85
C ILE A 964 14.51 -28.60 -27.40
N TRP A 965 13.27 -28.11 -27.36
CA TRP A 965 12.12 -28.90 -26.94
C TRP A 965 11.43 -29.60 -28.10
N PRO A 966 10.69 -30.70 -27.86
CA PRO A 966 9.92 -31.36 -28.90
C PRO A 966 8.88 -30.43 -29.53
N VAL A 967 8.71 -30.46 -30.85
CA VAL A 967 7.62 -29.79 -31.57
C VAL A 967 6.81 -30.80 -32.37
N ASP A 968 5.54 -30.50 -32.63
CA ASP A 968 4.58 -31.37 -33.34
C ASP A 968 4.47 -32.79 -32.74
N ILE A 969 4.88 -32.97 -31.48
CA ILE A 969 5.00 -34.28 -30.84
C ILE A 969 3.64 -34.96 -30.69
N GLU A 970 2.58 -34.20 -30.44
CA GLU A 970 1.20 -34.69 -30.39
C GLU A 970 0.79 -35.43 -31.68
N THR A 971 1.20 -34.92 -32.85
CA THR A 971 0.91 -35.57 -34.14
C THR A 971 1.64 -36.91 -34.26
N TRP A 972 2.90 -36.96 -33.82
CA TRP A 972 3.68 -38.20 -33.83
C TRP A 972 3.11 -39.26 -32.88
N ILE A 973 2.66 -38.82 -31.71
CA ILE A 973 2.01 -39.65 -30.69
C ILE A 973 0.71 -40.25 -31.26
N THR A 974 -0.17 -39.42 -31.82
CA THR A 974 -1.47 -39.84 -32.36
C THR A 974 -1.34 -40.78 -33.57
N GLU A 975 -0.36 -40.55 -34.45
CA GLU A 975 -0.07 -41.44 -35.58
C GLU A 975 0.66 -42.75 -35.19
N GLY A 976 1.01 -42.92 -33.90
CA GLY A 976 1.71 -44.09 -33.39
C GLY A 976 3.15 -44.23 -33.93
N LYS A 977 3.75 -43.15 -34.41
CA LYS A 977 5.16 -43.10 -34.84
C LYS A 977 6.09 -43.15 -33.63
N SER A 978 7.35 -43.55 -33.85
CA SER A 978 8.37 -43.43 -32.81
C SER A 978 9.11 -42.11 -33.00
N ALA A 979 9.09 -41.24 -31.99
CA ALA A 979 9.87 -40.01 -31.99
C ALA A 979 11.38 -40.27 -31.83
N ILE A 980 11.75 -41.49 -31.41
CA ILE A 980 13.14 -41.89 -31.14
C ILE A 980 13.81 -42.34 -32.43
N ASP A 981 14.91 -41.69 -32.80
CA ASP A 981 15.73 -42.11 -33.92
C ASP A 981 16.65 -43.27 -33.48
N ARG A 982 16.21 -44.51 -33.71
CA ARG A 982 17.01 -45.71 -33.39
C ARG A 982 18.31 -45.82 -34.23
N GLY A 983 18.46 -45.01 -35.27
CA GLY A 983 19.66 -44.89 -36.10
C GLY A 983 20.68 -43.89 -35.54
N LYS A 984 20.26 -42.93 -34.70
CA LYS A 984 21.16 -42.15 -33.87
C LYS A 984 21.70 -43.05 -32.78
N ASP A 985 23.00 -43.30 -32.83
CA ASP A 985 23.70 -43.93 -31.73
C ASP A 985 23.88 -42.84 -30.69
N LEU A 986 23.23 -42.97 -29.52
CA LEU A 986 23.34 -42.08 -28.36
C LEU A 986 24.82 -41.66 -28.18
N GLU A 987 25.23 -40.49 -28.71
CA GLU A 987 26.58 -40.27 -29.28
C GLU A 987 27.75 -40.34 -28.30
N TYR A 988 27.47 -40.43 -27.00
CA TYR A 988 28.46 -40.60 -25.94
C TYR A 988 28.70 -42.08 -25.54
N ARG A 989 28.12 -43.06 -26.24
CA ARG A 989 28.52 -44.49 -26.15
C ARG A 989 30.01 -44.70 -26.43
N THR A 990 30.63 -43.79 -27.19
CA THR A 990 32.05 -43.85 -27.55
C THR A 990 32.98 -43.44 -26.40
N LEU A 991 32.47 -42.80 -25.33
CA LEU A 991 33.25 -42.50 -24.13
C LEU A 991 33.55 -43.77 -23.34
N THR A 992 34.55 -44.48 -23.82
CA THR A 992 35.19 -45.67 -23.24
C THR A 992 36.48 -45.26 -22.54
N ASP A 993 37.02 -46.16 -21.73
CA ASP A 993 38.31 -45.98 -21.08
C ASP A 993 39.46 -45.70 -22.07
N GLU A 994 39.36 -46.17 -23.33
CA GLU A 994 40.37 -45.86 -24.36
C GLU A 994 40.21 -44.44 -24.93
N SER A 995 38.99 -44.01 -25.21
CA SER A 995 38.72 -42.69 -25.80
C SER A 995 38.94 -41.54 -24.82
N ILE A 996 38.68 -41.77 -23.52
CA ILE A 996 38.73 -40.72 -22.49
C ILE A 996 40.17 -40.25 -22.28
N VAL A 997 41.16 -41.12 -22.46
CA VAL A 997 42.59 -40.82 -22.34
C VAL A 997 42.98 -39.67 -23.28
N ALA A 998 42.67 -39.81 -24.57
CA ALA A 998 43.00 -38.80 -25.58
C ALA A 998 42.28 -37.46 -25.32
N ARG A 999 41.02 -37.51 -24.85
CA ARG A 999 40.20 -36.32 -24.57
C ARG A 999 40.70 -35.57 -23.32
N PHE A 1000 41.03 -36.29 -22.25
CA PHE A 1000 41.68 -35.71 -21.07
C PHE A 1000 43.06 -35.14 -21.41
N ASP A 1001 43.86 -35.85 -22.21
CA ASP A 1001 45.17 -35.34 -22.64
C ASP A 1001 45.04 -34.06 -23.48
N ALA A 1002 44.03 -33.98 -24.36
CA ALA A 1002 43.77 -32.78 -25.14
C ALA A 1002 43.43 -31.56 -24.26
N ILE A 1003 42.57 -31.74 -23.25
CA ILE A 1003 42.20 -30.68 -22.30
C ILE A 1003 43.41 -30.29 -21.45
N PHE A 1004 44.01 -31.26 -20.74
CA PHE A 1004 45.01 -30.97 -19.72
C PHE A 1004 46.36 -30.54 -20.30
N ASN A 1005 46.73 -30.96 -21.52
CA ASN A 1005 47.97 -30.48 -22.16
C ASN A 1005 47.82 -29.09 -22.80
N HIS A 1006 46.63 -28.48 -22.76
CA HIS A 1006 46.40 -27.14 -23.31
C HIS A 1006 46.94 -26.04 -22.38
N LYS A 1007 47.40 -24.93 -22.98
CA LYS A 1007 47.99 -23.77 -22.27
C LYS A 1007 47.03 -23.10 -21.27
N LEU A 1008 45.72 -23.22 -21.47
CA LEU A 1008 44.69 -22.69 -20.55
C LEU A 1008 44.81 -23.23 -19.12
N LEU A 1009 45.42 -24.41 -18.97
CA LEU A 1009 45.62 -25.09 -17.69
C LEU A 1009 47.07 -24.99 -17.18
N ALA A 1010 47.89 -24.10 -17.74
CA ALA A 1010 49.30 -23.94 -17.35
C ALA A 1010 49.45 -23.33 -15.95
N ASP A 1011 48.55 -22.42 -15.55
CA ASP A 1011 48.67 -21.62 -14.32
C ASP A 1011 47.82 -22.13 -13.14
N GLY A 1012 47.16 -23.28 -13.27
CA GLY A 1012 46.34 -23.87 -12.20
C GLY A 1012 44.97 -24.38 -12.69
N PRO A 1013 43.98 -24.53 -11.79
CA PRO A 1013 42.64 -24.95 -12.17
C PRO A 1013 41.97 -23.92 -13.10
N TYR A 1014 41.26 -24.41 -14.10
CA TYR A 1014 40.50 -23.56 -15.03
C TYR A 1014 39.00 -23.73 -14.79
N ARG A 1015 38.26 -22.63 -14.89
CA ARG A 1015 36.80 -22.61 -14.71
C ARG A 1015 36.14 -21.88 -15.87
N ILE A 1016 35.05 -22.44 -16.37
CA ILE A 1016 34.20 -21.83 -17.40
C ILE A 1016 32.79 -21.78 -16.82
N ALA A 1017 32.22 -20.58 -16.74
CA ALA A 1017 30.82 -20.37 -16.41
C ALA A 1017 30.05 -20.01 -17.68
N VAL A 1018 28.94 -20.69 -17.93
CA VAL A 1018 27.99 -20.41 -19.01
C VAL A 1018 26.60 -20.41 -18.38
N ASP A 1019 25.99 -19.24 -18.30
CA ASP A 1019 24.76 -19.01 -17.55
C ASP A 1019 24.89 -19.54 -16.12
N GLU A 1020 24.01 -20.46 -15.70
CA GLU A 1020 24.01 -21.07 -14.37
C GLU A 1020 24.85 -22.35 -14.26
N ASN A 1021 25.60 -22.69 -15.32
CA ASN A 1021 26.41 -23.90 -15.38
C ASN A 1021 27.89 -23.55 -15.18
N GLU A 1022 28.56 -24.27 -14.29
CA GLU A 1022 30.00 -24.15 -14.08
C GLU A 1022 30.72 -25.46 -14.41
N TYR A 1023 31.72 -25.35 -15.27
CA TYR A 1023 32.63 -26.42 -15.67
C TYR A 1023 34.03 -26.15 -15.10
N THR A 1024 34.62 -27.15 -14.47
CA THR A 1024 35.95 -27.03 -13.85
C THR A 1024 36.89 -28.12 -14.34
N TYR A 1025 38.15 -27.74 -14.50
CA TYR A 1025 39.23 -28.58 -15.00
C TYR A 1025 40.41 -28.43 -14.04
N THR A 1026 40.68 -29.46 -13.25
CA THR A 1026 41.59 -29.32 -12.10
C THR A 1026 42.61 -30.44 -12.05
N ARG A 1027 43.85 -30.09 -11.66
CA ARG A 1027 44.88 -31.03 -11.20
C ARG A 1027 45.08 -30.84 -9.70
N PHE A 1028 45.16 -31.93 -8.95
CA PHE A 1028 45.37 -31.84 -7.50
C PHE A 1028 46.03 -33.10 -6.94
N ASP A 1029 46.69 -32.93 -5.79
CA ASP A 1029 47.23 -34.01 -4.97
C ASP A 1029 46.26 -34.34 -3.83
N TRP A 1030 45.92 -35.62 -3.66
CA TRP A 1030 45.11 -36.07 -2.53
C TRP A 1030 45.65 -37.38 -1.96
N ASN A 1031 45.93 -37.43 -0.66
CA ASN A 1031 46.55 -38.58 0.02
C ASN A 1031 47.86 -39.07 -0.64
N GLY A 1032 48.67 -38.14 -1.17
CA GLY A 1032 49.94 -38.47 -1.83
C GLY A 1032 49.79 -39.09 -3.23
N LYS A 1033 48.59 -39.01 -3.82
CA LYS A 1033 48.28 -39.44 -5.18
C LYS A 1033 47.87 -38.26 -6.06
N GLN A 1034 48.24 -38.30 -7.34
CA GLN A 1034 47.96 -37.26 -8.33
C GLN A 1034 46.66 -37.55 -9.09
N TYR A 1035 45.81 -36.52 -9.18
CA TYR A 1035 44.53 -36.60 -9.86
C TYR A 1035 44.37 -35.48 -10.88
N ARG A 1036 43.60 -35.78 -11.92
CA ARG A 1036 43.01 -34.76 -12.80
C ARG A 1036 41.51 -35.01 -12.91
N GLU A 1037 40.71 -33.95 -12.87
CA GLU A 1037 39.25 -34.05 -12.94
C GLU A 1037 38.63 -33.01 -13.86
N VAL A 1038 37.57 -33.45 -14.55
CA VAL A 1038 36.64 -32.57 -15.26
C VAL A 1038 35.30 -32.70 -14.57
N ALA A 1039 34.79 -31.59 -14.05
CA ALA A 1039 33.55 -31.55 -13.28
C ALA A 1039 32.60 -30.48 -13.79
N TYR A 1040 31.31 -30.78 -13.69
CA TYR A 1040 30.18 -29.92 -14.00
C TYR A 1040 29.31 -29.77 -12.75
N ARG A 1041 28.79 -28.55 -12.54
CA ARG A 1041 27.77 -28.25 -11.53
C ARG A 1041 26.84 -27.15 -12.04
N ASN A 1042 25.55 -27.24 -11.74
CA ASN A 1042 24.63 -26.11 -11.84
C ASN A 1042 24.67 -25.33 -10.52
N VAL A 1043 24.77 -23.99 -10.58
CA VAL A 1043 24.92 -23.12 -9.40
C VAL A 1043 23.59 -22.56 -8.87
N ALA A 1044 22.52 -22.56 -9.67
CA ALA A 1044 21.23 -21.94 -9.34
C ALA A 1044 20.26 -22.89 -8.62
N TYR A 1045 19.94 -24.04 -9.21
CA TYR A 1045 18.78 -24.83 -8.79
C TYR A 1045 19.13 -26.03 -7.89
N PHE A 1046 20.18 -26.79 -8.21
CA PHE A 1046 20.53 -28.01 -7.46
C PHE A 1046 22.04 -28.22 -7.42
N ARG A 1047 22.65 -28.16 -6.23
CA ARG A 1047 24.10 -28.43 -6.02
C ARG A 1047 24.42 -29.93 -6.10
N HIS A 1048 24.11 -30.54 -7.23
CA HIS A 1048 24.72 -31.80 -7.64
C HIS A 1048 26.01 -31.51 -8.41
N GLN A 1049 26.92 -32.48 -8.44
CA GLN A 1049 28.16 -32.40 -9.17
C GLN A 1049 28.34 -33.68 -9.96
N LEU A 1050 28.53 -33.54 -11.27
CA LEU A 1050 28.88 -34.65 -12.16
C LEU A 1050 30.35 -34.50 -12.52
N ARG A 1051 31.15 -35.55 -12.33
CA ARG A 1051 32.59 -35.48 -12.67
C ARG A 1051 33.17 -36.80 -13.11
N ILE A 1052 34.19 -36.70 -13.96
CA ILE A 1052 35.10 -37.79 -14.26
C ILE A 1052 36.41 -37.51 -13.55
N LEU A 1053 36.81 -38.41 -12.66
CA LEU A 1053 38.07 -38.37 -11.93
C LEU A 1053 39.06 -39.37 -12.54
N HIS A 1054 40.24 -38.90 -12.90
CA HIS A 1054 41.34 -39.75 -13.35
C HIS A 1054 42.43 -39.84 -12.27
N SER A 1055 42.72 -41.06 -11.79
CA SER A 1055 43.87 -41.34 -10.94
C SER A 1055 45.09 -41.60 -11.81
N ILE A 1056 46.13 -40.77 -11.71
CA ILE A 1056 47.31 -40.87 -12.58
C ILE A 1056 48.16 -42.09 -12.23
N GLU A 1057 48.27 -42.48 -10.95
CA GLU A 1057 49.06 -43.67 -10.61
C GLU A 1057 48.37 -44.98 -10.99
N GLU A 1058 47.04 -45.02 -10.92
CA GLU A 1058 46.26 -46.23 -11.20
C GLU A 1058 45.78 -46.31 -12.65
N ASP A 1059 45.86 -45.20 -13.41
CA ASP A 1059 45.36 -45.05 -14.77
C ASP A 1059 43.88 -45.45 -14.90
N THR A 1060 43.07 -45.02 -13.91
CA THR A 1060 41.64 -45.34 -13.82
C THR A 1060 40.79 -44.09 -13.93
N TYR A 1061 39.69 -44.20 -14.66
CA TYR A 1061 38.68 -43.16 -14.84
C TYR A 1061 37.39 -43.57 -14.14
N THR A 1062 36.96 -42.77 -13.16
CA THR A 1062 35.73 -43.03 -12.39
C THR A 1062 34.72 -41.93 -12.62
N ALA A 1063 33.49 -42.31 -12.95
CA ALA A 1063 32.36 -41.41 -13.04
C ALA A 1063 31.71 -41.23 -11.67
N TYR A 1064 31.46 -39.99 -11.28
CA TYR A 1064 30.80 -39.63 -10.03
C TYR A 1064 29.60 -38.72 -10.27
N LEU A 1065 28.45 -39.09 -9.70
CA LEU A 1065 27.31 -38.21 -9.48
C LEU A 1065 27.18 -37.98 -7.98
N GLU A 1066 27.36 -36.74 -7.55
CA GLU A 1066 27.38 -36.36 -6.13
C GLU A 1066 26.27 -35.36 -5.85
N TYR A 1067 25.39 -35.66 -4.90
CA TYR A 1067 24.42 -34.70 -4.37
C TYR A 1067 25.01 -34.05 -3.12
N LYS A 1068 25.07 -32.72 -3.10
CA LYS A 1068 25.64 -31.97 -1.99
C LYS A 1068 24.55 -31.26 -1.19
N ASP A 1069 24.83 -31.05 0.09
CA ASP A 1069 24.05 -30.15 0.93
C ASP A 1069 24.13 -28.73 0.36
N ARG A 1070 22.97 -28.09 0.14
CA ARG A 1070 22.88 -26.75 -0.47
C ARG A 1070 23.74 -25.71 0.25
N ILE A 1071 23.91 -25.84 1.57
CA ILE A 1071 24.51 -24.81 2.43
C ILE A 1071 25.94 -25.14 2.82
N THR A 1072 26.22 -26.37 3.27
CA THR A 1072 27.58 -26.76 3.67
C THR A 1072 28.47 -27.17 2.50
N ASN A 1073 27.89 -27.38 1.30
CA ASN A 1073 28.56 -27.93 0.12
C ASN A 1073 29.21 -29.31 0.36
N VAL A 1074 28.82 -29.98 1.46
CA VAL A 1074 29.27 -31.33 1.81
C VAL A 1074 28.50 -32.35 0.98
N VAL A 1075 29.19 -33.33 0.43
CA VAL A 1075 28.57 -34.46 -0.29
C VAL A 1075 27.69 -35.24 0.68
N LYS A 1076 26.37 -35.26 0.42
CA LYS A 1076 25.39 -36.08 1.15
C LYS A 1076 25.31 -37.48 0.56
N MET A 1077 25.38 -37.57 -0.77
CA MET A 1077 25.19 -38.80 -1.50
C MET A 1077 26.11 -38.84 -2.70
N ARG A 1078 26.60 -40.04 -3.02
CA ARG A 1078 27.52 -40.26 -4.14
C ARG A 1078 27.20 -41.58 -4.81
N PHE A 1079 27.04 -41.53 -6.12
CA PHE A 1079 27.06 -42.68 -7.00
C PHE A 1079 28.40 -42.69 -7.74
N SER A 1080 29.03 -43.86 -7.80
CA SER A 1080 30.30 -44.06 -8.51
C SER A 1080 30.23 -45.26 -9.42
N SER A 1081 30.75 -45.14 -10.63
CA SER A 1081 30.74 -46.20 -11.65
C SER A 1081 31.96 -46.11 -12.57
N THR A 1082 32.22 -47.20 -13.29
CA THR A 1082 33.16 -47.18 -14.41
C THR A 1082 32.51 -46.51 -15.62
N LEU A 1083 33.32 -46.02 -16.57
CA LEU A 1083 32.75 -45.45 -17.80
C LEU A 1083 32.10 -46.51 -18.70
N THR A 1084 32.34 -47.81 -18.47
CA THR A 1084 31.69 -48.89 -19.24
C THR A 1084 30.28 -49.25 -18.74
N ASP A 1085 29.91 -48.77 -17.55
CA ASP A 1085 28.59 -49.04 -16.98
C ASP A 1085 27.47 -48.33 -17.76
N THR A 1086 26.28 -48.93 -17.75
CA THR A 1086 25.09 -48.42 -18.46
C THR A 1086 24.07 -47.78 -17.52
N PHE A 1087 24.47 -47.45 -16.28
CA PHE A 1087 23.59 -46.79 -15.32
C PHE A 1087 23.23 -45.38 -15.78
N THR A 1088 22.04 -44.92 -15.39
CA THR A 1088 21.57 -43.56 -15.68
C THR A 1088 22.54 -42.50 -15.18
N SER A 1089 23.10 -42.68 -13.97
CA SER A 1089 24.13 -41.79 -13.40
C SER A 1089 25.41 -41.78 -14.23
N THR A 1090 25.84 -42.92 -14.77
CA THR A 1090 27.01 -42.99 -15.68
C THR A 1090 26.73 -42.22 -16.97
N LYS A 1091 25.56 -42.39 -17.59
CA LYS A 1091 25.17 -41.64 -18.79
C LYS A 1091 25.16 -40.13 -18.54
N ALA A 1092 24.59 -39.69 -17.42
CA ALA A 1092 24.58 -38.28 -17.04
C ALA A 1092 25.99 -37.70 -16.88
N VAL A 1093 26.92 -38.44 -16.26
CA VAL A 1093 28.32 -38.00 -16.15
C VAL A 1093 28.99 -37.88 -17.52
N LYS A 1094 28.73 -38.81 -18.45
CA LYS A 1094 29.25 -38.73 -19.82
C LYS A 1094 28.74 -37.51 -20.57
N HIS A 1095 27.45 -37.21 -20.42
CA HIS A 1095 26.82 -36.02 -20.98
C HIS A 1095 27.41 -34.73 -20.43
N ALA A 1096 27.55 -34.65 -19.11
CA ALA A 1096 28.17 -33.52 -18.43
C ALA A 1096 29.63 -33.30 -18.87
N PHE A 1097 30.38 -34.38 -19.06
CA PHE A 1097 31.74 -34.30 -19.63
C PHE A 1097 31.75 -33.77 -21.05
N TYR A 1098 30.79 -34.18 -21.89
CA TYR A 1098 30.68 -33.66 -23.25
C TYR A 1098 30.35 -32.17 -23.27
N LYS A 1099 29.39 -31.71 -22.44
CA LYS A 1099 29.10 -30.28 -22.23
C LYS A 1099 30.35 -29.50 -21.81
N ALA A 1100 31.12 -30.05 -20.86
CA ALA A 1100 32.39 -29.45 -20.43
C ALA A 1100 33.40 -29.38 -21.59
N GLU A 1101 33.60 -30.47 -22.33
CA GLU A 1101 34.53 -30.48 -23.46
C GLU A 1101 34.17 -29.44 -24.53
N GLN A 1102 32.89 -29.31 -24.89
CA GLN A 1102 32.43 -28.29 -25.84
C GLN A 1102 32.71 -26.87 -25.34
N ALA A 1103 32.42 -26.60 -24.06
CA ALA A 1103 32.73 -25.32 -23.43
C ALA A 1103 34.24 -25.02 -23.47
N PHE A 1104 35.08 -26.03 -23.23
CA PHE A 1104 36.55 -25.89 -23.31
C PHE A 1104 37.03 -25.62 -24.73
N LEU A 1105 36.52 -26.36 -25.73
CA LEU A 1105 36.87 -26.18 -27.14
C LEU A 1105 36.47 -24.79 -27.66
N LEU A 1106 35.29 -24.29 -27.29
CA LEU A 1106 34.84 -22.93 -27.61
C LEU A 1106 35.84 -21.88 -27.11
N LYS A 1107 36.28 -22.01 -25.84
CA LYS A 1107 37.31 -21.12 -25.26
C LYS A 1107 38.67 -21.25 -25.93
N GLN A 1108 39.06 -22.46 -26.33
CA GLN A 1108 40.29 -22.68 -27.12
C GLN A 1108 40.24 -21.94 -28.46
N THR A 1109 39.10 -21.96 -29.17
CA THR A 1109 38.92 -21.21 -30.42
C THR A 1109 38.91 -19.69 -30.21
N GLU A 1110 38.25 -19.19 -29.17
CA GLU A 1110 38.25 -17.75 -28.83
C GLU A 1110 39.69 -17.25 -28.60
N GLU A 1111 40.51 -17.98 -27.84
CA GLU A 1111 41.91 -17.64 -27.60
C GLU A 1111 42.84 -17.82 -28.81
N SER A 1112 42.46 -18.65 -29.77
CA SER A 1112 43.21 -18.81 -31.03
C SER A 1112 42.86 -17.73 -32.06
N SER A 1113 41.73 -17.04 -31.87
CA SER A 1113 41.26 -15.92 -32.69
C SER A 1113 41.67 -14.53 -32.18
N LYS A 1114 42.14 -14.45 -30.92
CA LYS A 1114 42.80 -13.29 -30.31
C LYS A 1114 44.32 -13.39 -30.48
#